data_AF-A0A928KNR8-F1
#
_entry.id   AF-A0A928KNR8-F1
#
_cell.length_a   1.000
_cell.length_b   1.000
_cell.length_c   1.000
_cell.angle_alpha   90.00
_cell.angle_beta   90.00
_cell.angle_gamma   90.00
#
_symmetry.space_group_name_H-M   'P 1'
#
loop_
_entity.id
_entity.type
_entity.pdbx_description
1 polymer ?
#
loop_
_entity_poly.entity_id
_entity_poly.type
_entity_poly.pdbx_seq_one_letter_code
_entity_poly.pdbx_strand_id
1 'polypeptide(L)'
;IGNNAFAYIGTIDYIDIPASVTSISGGAFYGTQPTEIYSFADPDSLTWSNTADELLPSKQTVVHVYSQYLSRYQEKFGDSVNATFVGDLDSKIHDITVVQPAHGTVTADCETVHTGTVVRLTNTADSGYGLKKYAVRDTKKNNIPVTDGAFVMPDRDVIVTAEFSRIYSIAYEVASGEGTIEVPNNAPVGTTVTVTVNPYTNNDLKRLYYTDSNGEVTEITDNQFVMPASDITVTAEFGPIDYNVTYSDAQNGSVTGVATAHLGDLIELTVTPDEAYKLNSLTVTDSEGNEVSVTDDYKFNMPASDVTVSAEFVRDYYRITYSDTQNGTLSGVLTAHEGETVTLTVTSDDYYEAKSVFFTDSNGDEFSITDDRFVMPASDITVNAAFEKIDYDIYYIEAENGSVTGASTANYGDEVELTVTPEIGYKLETLSVRDADENEIQVTDGRFTMPGSDVSISSSFAIADYNINYVTERCVVSGPECANYGDEITLTITPDENCVIDKVTVMDADNNVIPVNADKFIMPASDVTVTVEALPITAYAEYDYETQILYFRYGPYRETSDSWEIKDDSIKPWKYIRYITKAVFDPSFVQARPKNTRSWFAAYDSLTDIEGIEYLNTSEVTDMNSMFYGYTGASLDVSGFDTSKVTDFEDMFYGCKNLTSLDVSGFDTSSAESLKNMFYNCENLISIDVSGFNTSKVTDMGGMFASCSGLTSIDVSNFDTSSLKDISTMFAGCTQLKTIDLRSFNVPKYNNAVLVFRDCVNLETIYVATADTAWKANSGWNVFYNCEKLVGGTGTPFDSENVDISMAKVQDGYFTAKPFDITVVNASGGAVEADKSQAYMGDTVSLDFTSDDNMVFSHYTVTDKNGGKVTVNGDTFTMPASDVTVTAVFREQGIYDINEDGIEDINDIAFIISASVGDVEMTASQQAKADLNGDGVIDGFDAAELDRILFANDCEAGDVDMDGDIDLVDYAIVKAHISGVDSDENHPANLLDKSYLTAEYDSIKDSYDNGVIITPIYYNADINKDKAVDAFDLFDLDKRINGLA
;
A
#
# COMPACT_ATOMS: atom_id res chain seq x y z
N ILE A 1 -28.60 -20.63 19.04
CA ILE A 1 -29.56 -20.95 17.95
C ILE A 1 -28.85 -20.60 16.65
N GLY A 2 -29.00 -21.40 15.58
CA GLY A 2 -28.20 -21.25 14.35
C GLY A 2 -28.78 -20.27 13.32
N ASN A 3 -28.29 -20.40 12.08
CA ASN A 3 -28.59 -19.63 10.85
C ASN A 3 -27.90 -18.24 10.78
N ASN A 4 -26.99 -17.98 9.83
CA ASN A 4 -27.15 -17.59 8.41
C ASN A 4 -26.88 -16.07 8.25
N ALA A 5 -26.55 -15.46 7.10
CA ALA A 5 -26.40 -15.91 5.70
C ALA A 5 -25.08 -15.33 5.12
N PHE A 6 -24.33 -15.96 4.21
CA PHE A 6 -24.65 -16.31 2.80
C PHE A 6 -24.80 -15.12 1.82
N ALA A 7 -23.69 -14.83 1.13
CA ALA A 7 -23.54 -14.50 -0.31
C ALA A 7 -24.29 -13.32 -0.98
N TYR A 8 -23.56 -12.63 -1.87
CA TYR A 8 -24.05 -12.36 -3.23
C TYR A 8 -22.93 -12.48 -4.28
N ILE A 9 -23.28 -12.40 -5.57
CA ILE A 9 -22.53 -12.97 -6.71
C ILE A 9 -22.33 -11.96 -7.85
N GLY A 10 -21.20 -12.04 -8.57
CA GLY A 10 -20.97 -11.48 -9.92
C GLY A 10 -19.88 -10.40 -10.02
N THR A 11 -19.32 -10.09 -11.21
CA THR A 11 -19.54 -10.66 -12.57
C THR A 11 -18.48 -10.18 -13.60
N ILE A 12 -18.37 -10.91 -14.74
CA ILE A 12 -17.95 -10.49 -16.10
C ILE A 12 -16.50 -10.79 -16.62
N ASP A 13 -16.48 -11.24 -17.89
CA ASP A 13 -15.42 -11.44 -18.90
C ASP A 13 -14.23 -12.43 -18.68
N TYR A 14 -14.16 -13.43 -19.58
CA TYR A 14 -13.39 -14.69 -19.54
C TYR A 14 -13.66 -15.55 -18.28
N ILE A 15 -13.94 -16.85 -18.36
CA ILE A 15 -13.63 -17.84 -19.41
C ILE A 15 -14.93 -18.42 -20.03
N ASP A 16 -14.82 -18.97 -21.26
CA ASP A 16 -15.76 -19.92 -21.89
C ASP A 16 -15.75 -21.28 -21.11
N ILE A 17 -15.39 -22.48 -21.58
CA ILE A 17 -15.91 -23.26 -22.72
C ILE A 17 -16.71 -24.46 -22.12
N PRO A 18 -17.71 -25.06 -22.81
CA PRO A 18 -18.02 -26.49 -22.67
C PRO A 18 -16.76 -27.40 -22.78
N ALA A 19 -16.70 -28.68 -22.41
CA ALA A 19 -17.68 -29.66 -21.92
C ALA A 19 -18.41 -29.35 -20.59
N SER A 20 -19.69 -29.69 -20.52
CA SER A 20 -20.54 -29.54 -19.33
C SER A 20 -20.40 -30.70 -18.33
N VAL A 21 -20.17 -30.36 -17.05
CA VAL A 21 -20.79 -30.96 -15.84
C VAL A 21 -20.66 -32.49 -15.62
N THR A 22 -19.94 -32.92 -14.56
CA THR A 22 -20.51 -33.78 -13.48
C THR A 22 -19.59 -34.05 -12.26
N SER A 23 -20.10 -33.71 -11.07
CA SER A 23 -20.17 -34.50 -9.81
C SER A 23 -19.01 -35.34 -9.22
N ILE A 24 -18.74 -35.05 -7.94
CA ILE A 24 -18.78 -36.00 -6.78
C ILE A 24 -17.55 -36.86 -6.41
N SER A 25 -17.37 -36.97 -5.09
CA SER A 25 -16.42 -37.79 -4.32
C SER A 25 -16.90 -39.23 -4.09
N GLY A 26 -16.02 -40.11 -3.59
CA GLY A 26 -16.49 -41.36 -2.95
C GLY A 26 -15.37 -42.36 -2.63
N GLY A 27 -15.08 -42.55 -1.35
CA GLY A 27 -14.12 -43.57 -0.90
C GLY A 27 -14.75 -44.91 -0.54
N ALA A 28 -13.87 -45.85 -0.20
CA ALA A 28 -14.09 -47.09 0.56
C ALA A 28 -15.14 -48.11 0.05
N PHE A 29 -14.67 -49.32 -0.28
CA PHE A 29 -15.48 -50.53 -0.30
C PHE A 29 -14.75 -51.73 0.34
N TYR A 30 -15.33 -52.27 1.41
CA TYR A 30 -15.23 -53.70 1.71
C TYR A 30 -16.29 -54.40 0.85
N GLY A 31 -15.91 -55.47 0.15
CA GLY A 31 -16.72 -56.04 -0.94
C GLY A 31 -17.53 -57.30 -0.58
N THR A 32 -18.44 -57.65 -1.49
CA THR A 32 -19.04 -58.99 -1.64
C THR A 32 -19.34 -59.26 -3.12
N GLN A 33 -19.06 -60.48 -3.59
CA GLN A 33 -19.56 -61.06 -4.86
C GLN A 33 -21.06 -61.45 -4.73
N PRO A 34 -21.80 -61.91 -5.79
CA PRO A 34 -21.35 -62.44 -7.10
C PRO A 34 -22.24 -62.09 -8.34
N THR A 35 -22.08 -62.89 -9.39
CA THR A 35 -23.02 -63.25 -10.49
C THR A 35 -23.25 -62.35 -11.72
N GLU A 36 -22.61 -62.76 -12.81
CA GLU A 36 -23.17 -63.18 -14.11
C GLU A 36 -23.89 -62.22 -15.10
N ILE A 37 -23.29 -62.15 -16.32
CA ILE A 37 -23.87 -62.39 -17.66
C ILE A 37 -25.26 -61.78 -18.00
N TYR A 38 -25.32 -60.81 -18.93
CA TYR A 38 -25.87 -61.02 -20.30
C TYR A 38 -25.73 -59.79 -21.23
N SER A 39 -25.72 -60.08 -22.54
CA SER A 39 -25.60 -59.14 -23.67
C SER A 39 -26.93 -58.81 -24.36
N PHE A 40 -27.08 -57.60 -24.92
CA PHE A 40 -27.87 -57.21 -26.12
C PHE A 40 -27.47 -55.72 -26.42
N ALA A 41 -27.06 -55.22 -27.61
CA ALA A 41 -27.67 -55.22 -28.95
C ALA A 41 -29.08 -54.58 -28.95
N ASP A 42 -29.49 -53.66 -29.83
CA ASP A 42 -29.01 -53.06 -31.09
C ASP A 42 -29.77 -51.68 -31.22
N PRO A 43 -29.94 -50.96 -32.36
CA PRO A 43 -29.25 -50.90 -33.67
C PRO A 43 -28.91 -49.43 -34.10
N ASP A 44 -28.71 -49.22 -35.42
CA ASP A 44 -28.72 -47.95 -36.18
C ASP A 44 -27.53 -46.96 -35.97
N SER A 45 -26.90 -46.39 -37.00
CA SER A 45 -27.13 -46.45 -38.46
C SER A 45 -25.86 -46.27 -39.32
N LEU A 46 -25.96 -46.74 -40.58
CA LEU A 46 -25.11 -46.52 -41.78
C LEU A 46 -24.33 -45.18 -41.82
N THR A 47 -23.13 -45.07 -42.44
CA THR A 47 -22.72 -45.55 -43.79
C THR A 47 -21.27 -46.09 -43.82
N TRP A 48 -20.95 -47.19 -44.53
CA TRP A 48 -20.53 -47.23 -45.95
C TRP A 48 -19.51 -46.13 -46.33
N SER A 49 -18.32 -46.42 -46.85
CA SER A 49 -18.06 -47.38 -47.94
C SER A 49 -16.65 -48.02 -47.97
N ASN A 50 -16.58 -49.27 -48.46
CA ASN A 50 -15.63 -49.85 -49.44
C ASN A 50 -14.09 -49.69 -49.24
N THR A 51 -13.24 -50.72 -49.41
CA THR A 51 -13.38 -52.16 -49.80
C THR A 51 -12.17 -52.90 -49.18
N ALA A 52 -12.29 -54.06 -48.53
CA ALA A 52 -12.55 -55.42 -49.08
C ALA A 52 -11.41 -55.88 -50.01
N ASP A 53 -10.66 -56.93 -49.70
CA ASP A 53 -11.04 -58.36 -49.81
C ASP A 53 -10.25 -59.23 -48.80
N GLU A 54 -10.86 -60.16 -48.03
CA GLU A 54 -11.10 -61.61 -48.30
C GLU A 54 -9.89 -62.55 -47.99
N LEU A 55 -10.01 -63.78 -47.45
CA LEU A 55 -11.21 -64.58 -47.08
C LEU A 55 -10.90 -65.63 -45.95
N LEU A 56 -12.00 -66.18 -45.41
CA LEU A 56 -12.21 -67.15 -44.31
C LEU A 56 -11.24 -68.37 -44.12
N PRO A 57 -11.14 -68.90 -42.88
CA PRO A 57 -10.65 -70.26 -42.60
C PRO A 57 -11.74 -71.33 -42.76
N SER A 58 -11.38 -72.59 -43.10
CA SER A 58 -12.35 -73.70 -43.18
C SER A 58 -11.82 -75.08 -42.75
N LYS A 59 -12.22 -75.47 -41.52
CA LYS A 59 -12.71 -76.79 -41.05
C LYS A 59 -12.02 -78.12 -41.44
N GLN A 60 -11.93 -78.97 -40.40
CA GLN A 60 -12.20 -80.43 -40.38
C GLN A 60 -11.10 -81.38 -40.95
N THR A 61 -10.82 -82.55 -40.35
CA THR A 61 -11.47 -83.28 -39.22
C THR A 61 -10.43 -83.97 -38.33
N VAL A 62 -10.69 -84.06 -37.02
CA VAL A 62 -10.05 -85.03 -36.11
C VAL A 62 -11.14 -85.93 -35.47
N VAL A 63 -10.79 -87.21 -35.32
CA VAL A 63 -11.44 -88.35 -34.64
C VAL A 63 -12.76 -88.09 -33.87
N HIS A 64 -13.75 -88.96 -34.11
CA HIS A 64 -14.87 -89.23 -33.20
C HIS A 64 -14.82 -90.71 -32.76
N VAL A 65 -15.21 -91.01 -31.51
CA VAL A 65 -15.18 -92.38 -30.94
C VAL A 65 -16.52 -92.69 -30.26
N TYR A 66 -16.99 -93.94 -30.39
CA TYR A 66 -18.27 -94.48 -29.88
C TYR A 66 -19.54 -93.79 -30.44
N SER A 67 -20.59 -94.51 -30.83
CA SER A 67 -21.25 -95.60 -30.11
C SER A 67 -22.03 -96.57 -31.04
N GLN A 68 -22.87 -97.44 -30.49
CA GLN A 68 -23.54 -98.56 -31.21
C GLN A 68 -25.02 -98.27 -31.57
N TYR A 69 -25.58 -99.18 -32.39
CA TYR A 69 -27.01 -99.47 -32.68
C TYR A 69 -27.73 -98.83 -33.89
N LEU A 70 -28.07 -99.72 -34.84
CA LEU A 70 -29.23 -99.73 -35.77
C LEU A 70 -29.37 -98.60 -36.82
N SER A 71 -29.64 -98.88 -38.11
CA SER A 71 -30.59 -99.91 -38.59
C SER A 71 -30.28 -100.54 -39.97
N ARG A 72 -30.71 -101.81 -40.09
CA ARG A 72 -31.08 -102.66 -41.27
C ARG A 72 -31.02 -102.00 -42.68
N TYR A 73 -30.65 -102.69 -43.75
CA TYR A 73 -31.29 -103.95 -44.23
C TYR A 73 -30.38 -104.86 -45.11
N GLN A 74 -30.94 -106.02 -45.48
CA GLN A 74 -30.39 -107.14 -46.28
C GLN A 74 -30.00 -106.71 -47.72
N GLU A 75 -29.24 -107.48 -48.54
CA GLU A 75 -28.79 -108.90 -48.47
C GLU A 75 -27.23 -109.03 -48.53
N LYS A 76 -26.51 -110.09 -48.94
CA LYS A 76 -26.81 -111.43 -49.54
C LYS A 76 -25.67 -112.45 -49.32
N PHE A 77 -25.95 -113.72 -49.63
CA PHE A 77 -25.00 -114.82 -49.91
C PHE A 77 -24.72 -114.88 -51.44
N GLY A 78 -23.70 -115.55 -52.00
CA GLY A 78 -22.64 -116.40 -51.46
C GLY A 78 -21.91 -117.15 -52.61
N ASP A 79 -21.01 -118.08 -52.28
CA ASP A 79 -20.53 -119.25 -53.05
C ASP A 79 -20.10 -119.14 -54.55
N SER A 80 -18.77 -119.22 -54.76
CA SER A 80 -17.97 -120.01 -55.75
C SER A 80 -18.51 -120.58 -57.10
N VAL A 81 -17.58 -120.74 -58.07
CA VAL A 81 -17.47 -121.71 -59.22
C VAL A 81 -17.51 -121.13 -60.67
N ASN A 82 -16.87 -121.84 -61.62
CA ASN A 82 -16.39 -121.44 -62.97
C ASN A 82 -17.34 -121.71 -64.19
N ALA A 83 -16.97 -121.14 -65.36
CA ALA A 83 -16.87 -121.76 -66.72
C ALA A 83 -18.01 -121.76 -67.82
N THR A 84 -17.72 -121.10 -68.96
CA THR A 84 -17.55 -121.69 -70.35
C THR A 84 -18.71 -122.10 -71.32
N PHE A 85 -19.03 -121.24 -72.34
CA PHE A 85 -19.00 -121.42 -73.84
C PHE A 85 -19.95 -122.35 -74.73
N VAL A 86 -20.17 -121.90 -76.01
CA VAL A 86 -20.49 -122.54 -77.36
C VAL A 86 -21.88 -123.04 -77.88
N GLY A 87 -21.99 -123.05 -79.24
CA GLY A 87 -22.97 -123.61 -80.24
C GLY A 87 -22.50 -123.22 -81.69
N ASP A 88 -23.01 -123.62 -82.88
CA ASP A 88 -24.03 -124.57 -83.41
C ASP A 88 -23.78 -124.80 -84.97
N LEU A 89 -24.59 -125.55 -85.76
CA LEU A 89 -24.16 -126.13 -87.09
C LEU A 89 -25.19 -126.24 -88.27
N ASP A 90 -24.72 -126.13 -89.54
CA ASP A 90 -25.20 -126.83 -90.79
C ASP A 90 -24.18 -126.61 -91.96
N SER A 91 -23.76 -127.63 -92.75
CA SER A 91 -22.51 -127.54 -93.57
C SER A 91 -22.31 -128.47 -94.79
N LYS A 92 -21.41 -128.10 -95.72
CA LYS A 92 -21.17 -128.75 -97.03
C LYS A 92 -19.88 -129.61 -97.10
N ILE A 93 -19.57 -130.13 -98.31
CA ILE A 93 -18.30 -130.78 -98.69
C ILE A 93 -17.42 -129.76 -99.42
N HIS A 94 -16.11 -129.81 -99.18
CA HIS A 94 -15.13 -128.86 -99.71
C HIS A 94 -13.79 -129.54 -100.05
N ASP A 95 -12.97 -128.88 -100.88
CA ASP A 95 -11.73 -129.44 -101.44
C ASP A 95 -10.46 -129.04 -100.64
N ILE A 96 -9.44 -129.90 -100.64
CA ILE A 96 -8.14 -129.71 -99.96
C ILE A 96 -7.02 -129.66 -101.00
N THR A 97 -6.40 -128.48 -101.17
CA THR A 97 -5.25 -128.29 -102.06
C THR A 97 -3.95 -128.24 -101.26
N VAL A 98 -3.13 -129.30 -101.34
CA VAL A 98 -1.77 -129.28 -100.76
C VAL A 98 -0.77 -128.73 -101.76
N VAL A 99 -0.13 -127.60 -101.42
CA VAL A 99 0.99 -127.05 -102.20
C VAL A 99 2.29 -127.59 -101.62
N GLN A 100 3.03 -128.38 -102.41
CA GLN A 100 4.32 -128.91 -101.98
C GLN A 100 5.31 -127.77 -101.72
N PRO A 101 5.96 -127.72 -100.54
CA PRO A 101 6.95 -126.70 -100.22
C PRO A 101 8.31 -127.02 -100.86
N ALA A 102 9.26 -126.09 -100.71
CA ALA A 102 10.68 -126.39 -100.90
C ALA A 102 11.26 -127.03 -99.61
N HIS A 103 12.32 -127.82 -99.77
CA HIS A 103 13.09 -128.45 -98.69
C HIS A 103 12.34 -129.51 -97.86
N GLY A 104 11.28 -130.09 -98.45
CA GLY A 104 10.58 -131.24 -97.91
C GLY A 104 9.27 -131.52 -98.68
N THR A 105 8.57 -132.56 -98.29
CA THR A 105 7.23 -132.90 -98.82
C THR A 105 6.17 -132.80 -97.74
N VAL A 106 4.92 -132.54 -98.13
CA VAL A 106 3.74 -132.49 -97.24
C VAL A 106 2.60 -133.25 -97.90
N THR A 107 1.89 -134.07 -97.12
CA THR A 107 0.68 -134.79 -97.58
C THR A 107 -0.46 -134.61 -96.59
N ALA A 108 -1.66 -134.44 -97.10
CA ALA A 108 -2.90 -134.57 -96.34
C ALA A 108 -3.46 -136.00 -96.50
N ASP A 109 -4.28 -136.46 -95.55
CA ASP A 109 -4.87 -137.79 -95.54
C ASP A 109 -6.15 -137.93 -96.38
N CYS A 110 -6.73 -136.83 -96.88
CA CYS A 110 -7.83 -136.83 -97.85
C CYS A 110 -7.76 -135.62 -98.82
N GLU A 111 -8.38 -135.76 -100.00
CA GLU A 111 -8.43 -134.72 -101.04
C GLU A 111 -9.69 -133.83 -100.94
N THR A 112 -10.82 -134.37 -100.51
CA THR A 112 -12.08 -133.62 -100.27
C THR A 112 -12.78 -134.17 -99.04
N VAL A 113 -13.44 -133.32 -98.24
CA VAL A 113 -14.07 -133.75 -96.98
C VAL A 113 -15.18 -132.81 -96.51
N HIS A 114 -16.05 -133.30 -95.63
CA HIS A 114 -17.06 -132.47 -94.96
C HIS A 114 -16.42 -131.51 -93.94
N THR A 115 -16.99 -130.31 -93.82
CA THR A 115 -16.74 -129.40 -92.70
C THR A 115 -16.82 -130.10 -91.34
N GLY A 116 -15.94 -129.71 -90.42
CA GLY A 116 -15.82 -130.31 -89.09
C GLY A 116 -14.94 -131.57 -89.04
N THR A 117 -14.54 -132.13 -90.19
CA THR A 117 -13.66 -133.30 -90.22
C THR A 117 -12.20 -132.89 -89.96
N VAL A 118 -11.47 -133.68 -89.17
CA VAL A 118 -10.03 -133.49 -88.93
C VAL A 118 -9.24 -133.99 -90.14
N VAL A 119 -8.27 -133.21 -90.59
CA VAL A 119 -7.31 -133.53 -91.66
C VAL A 119 -5.91 -133.54 -91.03
N ARG A 120 -5.12 -134.58 -91.29
CA ARG A 120 -3.76 -134.73 -90.76
C ARG A 120 -2.71 -134.50 -91.84
N LEU A 121 -1.68 -133.73 -91.47
CA LEU A 121 -0.55 -133.39 -92.32
C LEU A 121 0.67 -134.22 -91.93
N THR A 122 1.11 -135.09 -92.82
CA THR A 122 2.42 -135.74 -92.70
C THR A 122 3.45 -134.91 -93.48
N ASN A 123 4.66 -134.77 -92.93
CA ASN A 123 5.76 -134.10 -93.61
C ASN A 123 7.04 -134.95 -93.60
N THR A 124 7.97 -134.63 -94.48
CA THR A 124 9.34 -135.16 -94.44
C THR A 124 10.30 -134.08 -94.95
N ALA A 125 11.25 -133.68 -94.11
CA ALA A 125 12.25 -132.66 -94.42
C ALA A 125 13.41 -133.22 -95.27
N ASP A 126 14.02 -132.36 -96.07
CA ASP A 126 15.32 -132.64 -96.68
C ASP A 126 16.46 -132.58 -95.65
N SER A 127 17.54 -133.33 -95.90
CA SER A 127 18.69 -133.43 -94.99
C SER A 127 19.29 -132.07 -94.62
N GLY A 128 19.36 -131.78 -93.31
CA GLY A 128 19.86 -130.51 -92.77
C GLY A 128 18.76 -129.47 -92.50
N TYR A 129 17.50 -129.77 -92.80
CA TYR A 129 16.33 -128.95 -92.48
C TYR A 129 15.44 -129.65 -91.45
N GLY A 130 14.78 -128.86 -90.60
CA GLY A 130 13.68 -129.27 -89.74
C GLY A 130 12.40 -128.51 -90.09
N LEU A 131 11.24 -129.04 -89.70
CA LEU A 131 9.97 -128.32 -89.85
C LEU A 131 10.00 -127.07 -88.97
N LYS A 132 9.77 -125.89 -89.57
CA LYS A 132 9.64 -124.63 -88.85
C LYS A 132 8.19 -124.37 -88.44
N LYS A 133 7.25 -124.62 -89.36
CA LYS A 133 5.79 -124.57 -89.12
C LYS A 133 5.01 -125.15 -90.30
N TYR A 134 3.76 -125.56 -90.04
CA TYR A 134 2.73 -125.65 -91.08
C TYR A 134 1.98 -124.31 -91.21
N ALA A 135 1.29 -124.09 -92.33
CA ALA A 135 0.30 -123.04 -92.46
C ALA A 135 -0.86 -123.51 -93.37
N VAL A 136 -2.07 -123.55 -92.83
CA VAL A 136 -3.29 -123.89 -93.57
C VAL A 136 -4.17 -122.65 -93.68
N ARG A 137 -4.84 -122.46 -94.82
CA ARG A 137 -5.74 -121.32 -95.05
C ARG A 137 -7.01 -121.72 -95.79
N ASP A 138 -8.11 -121.00 -95.57
CA ASP A 138 -9.33 -121.13 -96.38
C ASP A 138 -9.24 -120.34 -97.71
N THR A 139 -10.24 -120.50 -98.58
CA THR A 139 -10.38 -119.71 -99.84
C THR A 139 -10.51 -118.19 -99.65
N LYS A 140 -10.74 -117.69 -98.43
CA LYS A 140 -10.67 -116.25 -98.09
C LYS A 140 -9.30 -115.82 -97.57
N LYS A 141 -8.32 -116.74 -97.51
CA LYS A 141 -6.96 -116.58 -96.97
C LYS A 141 -6.88 -116.49 -95.44
N ASN A 142 -7.97 -116.77 -94.72
CA ASN A 142 -7.96 -116.85 -93.25
C ASN A 142 -7.05 -118.01 -92.82
N ASN A 143 -6.18 -117.79 -91.84
CA ASN A 143 -5.37 -118.88 -91.28
C ASN A 143 -6.26 -119.86 -90.50
N ILE A 144 -6.06 -121.15 -90.74
CA ILE A 144 -6.61 -122.23 -89.91
C ILE A 144 -5.48 -122.71 -89.01
N PRO A 145 -5.67 -122.74 -87.67
CA PRO A 145 -4.63 -123.18 -86.75
C PRO A 145 -4.31 -124.66 -86.97
N VAL A 146 -3.01 -124.97 -87.04
CA VAL A 146 -2.49 -126.34 -87.09
C VAL A 146 -1.87 -126.65 -85.73
N THR A 147 -2.32 -127.73 -85.10
CA THR A 147 -1.78 -128.21 -83.81
C THR A 147 -1.33 -129.65 -84.02
N ASP A 148 -0.09 -129.99 -83.61
CA ASP A 148 0.55 -131.30 -83.83
C ASP A 148 0.38 -131.87 -85.25
N GLY A 149 0.47 -130.99 -86.25
CA GLY A 149 0.33 -131.35 -87.67
C GLY A 149 -1.09 -131.66 -88.13
N ALA A 150 -2.14 -131.39 -87.35
CA ALA A 150 -3.54 -131.57 -87.75
C ALA A 150 -4.33 -130.25 -87.75
N PHE A 151 -5.37 -130.17 -88.59
CA PHE A 151 -6.34 -129.08 -88.62
C PHE A 151 -7.77 -129.60 -88.82
N VAL A 152 -8.78 -128.73 -88.66
CA VAL A 152 -10.20 -129.07 -88.87
C VAL A 152 -10.73 -128.36 -90.14
N MET A 153 -11.43 -129.09 -91.00
CA MET A 153 -11.99 -128.56 -92.24
C MET A 153 -13.11 -127.51 -91.98
N PRO A 154 -13.08 -126.31 -92.59
CA PRO A 154 -14.12 -125.30 -92.44
C PRO A 154 -15.27 -125.49 -93.46
N ASP A 155 -16.27 -124.58 -93.52
CA ASP A 155 -17.27 -124.54 -94.62
C ASP A 155 -16.72 -123.86 -95.89
N ARG A 156 -15.46 -124.18 -96.24
CA ARG A 156 -14.71 -123.67 -97.40
C ARG A 156 -13.62 -124.64 -97.82
N ASP A 157 -13.25 -124.60 -99.11
CA ASP A 157 -12.03 -125.24 -99.60
C ASP A 157 -10.79 -124.61 -98.93
N VAL A 158 -9.73 -125.40 -98.79
CA VAL A 158 -8.51 -125.03 -98.06
C VAL A 158 -7.23 -125.28 -98.86
N ILE A 159 -6.20 -124.50 -98.52
CA ILE A 159 -4.85 -124.61 -99.07
C ILE A 159 -3.89 -124.89 -97.93
N VAL A 160 -3.10 -125.96 -98.06
CA VAL A 160 -2.06 -126.37 -97.11
C VAL A 160 -0.68 -126.01 -97.63
N THR A 161 0.16 -125.40 -96.78
CA THR A 161 1.61 -125.22 -96.99
C THR A 161 2.40 -125.59 -95.73
N ALA A 162 3.72 -125.72 -95.85
CA ALA A 162 4.64 -125.75 -94.73
C ALA A 162 5.91 -124.94 -95.03
N GLU A 163 6.64 -124.60 -93.98
CA GLU A 163 7.95 -123.95 -94.05
C GLU A 163 8.96 -124.83 -93.32
N PHE A 164 10.02 -125.22 -94.02
CA PHE A 164 11.20 -125.88 -93.44
C PHE A 164 12.32 -124.86 -93.23
N SER A 165 13.19 -125.08 -92.25
CA SER A 165 14.36 -124.23 -92.00
C SER A 165 15.53 -125.04 -91.47
N ARG A 166 16.75 -124.56 -91.69
CA ARG A 166 17.99 -125.25 -91.35
C ARG A 166 18.15 -125.40 -89.83
N ILE A 167 18.91 -126.40 -89.38
CA ILE A 167 19.24 -126.61 -87.95
C ILE A 167 20.69 -126.22 -87.65
N TYR A 168 20.93 -125.71 -86.43
CA TYR A 168 22.22 -125.20 -85.93
C TYR A 168 22.45 -125.60 -84.46
N SER A 169 23.71 -125.58 -84.01
CA SER A 169 24.20 -126.10 -82.72
C SER A 169 24.25 -125.06 -81.60
N ILE A 170 24.21 -125.51 -80.35
CA ILE A 170 24.22 -124.67 -79.13
C ILE A 170 25.19 -125.25 -78.09
N ALA A 171 25.97 -124.39 -77.41
CA ALA A 171 26.86 -124.71 -76.29
C ALA A 171 26.69 -123.71 -75.12
N TYR A 172 27.40 -123.89 -74.00
CA TYR A 172 27.37 -122.98 -72.84
C TYR A 172 28.63 -123.02 -71.95
N GLU A 173 28.84 -121.96 -71.15
CA GLU A 173 29.96 -121.75 -70.21
C GLU A 173 29.57 -120.74 -69.08
N VAL A 174 30.46 -120.47 -68.12
CA VAL A 174 30.30 -119.42 -67.09
C VAL A 174 31.56 -118.55 -67.08
N ALA A 175 31.45 -117.23 -67.10
CA ALA A 175 32.58 -116.32 -67.28
C ALA A 175 33.20 -115.80 -65.97
N SER A 176 32.38 -115.45 -64.97
CA SER A 176 32.88 -114.94 -63.68
C SER A 176 31.89 -115.12 -62.54
N GLY A 177 32.38 -115.12 -61.29
CA GLY A 177 31.57 -115.42 -60.10
C GLY A 177 31.26 -116.91 -59.92
N GLU A 178 30.40 -117.24 -58.95
CA GLU A 178 30.05 -118.63 -58.62
C GLU A 178 28.56 -118.92 -58.90
N GLY A 179 28.30 -119.86 -59.82
CA GLY A 179 26.97 -120.27 -60.27
C GLY A 179 26.99 -121.32 -61.40
N THR A 180 25.81 -121.68 -61.95
CA THR A 180 25.63 -122.81 -62.91
C THR A 180 24.65 -122.51 -64.06
N ILE A 181 24.78 -123.17 -65.23
CA ILE A 181 23.89 -123.02 -66.42
C ILE A 181 23.46 -124.38 -67.01
N GLU A 182 22.25 -124.47 -67.60
CA GLU A 182 21.81 -125.55 -68.52
C GLU A 182 21.06 -125.02 -69.78
N VAL A 183 21.21 -125.68 -70.96
CA VAL A 183 20.53 -125.34 -72.25
C VAL A 183 20.54 -126.56 -73.24
N PRO A 184 19.57 -126.70 -74.18
CA PRO A 184 19.57 -127.77 -75.21
C PRO A 184 20.65 -127.65 -76.31
N ASN A 185 20.97 -128.76 -76.99
CA ASN A 185 22.17 -128.89 -77.86
C ASN A 185 22.04 -128.37 -79.32
N ASN A 186 20.83 -128.26 -79.89
CA ASN A 186 20.59 -127.74 -81.25
C ASN A 186 19.12 -127.38 -81.46
N ALA A 187 18.83 -126.50 -82.44
CA ALA A 187 17.48 -126.10 -82.80
C ALA A 187 17.36 -125.61 -84.27
N PRO A 188 16.15 -125.60 -84.88
CA PRO A 188 15.90 -124.95 -86.17
C PRO A 188 15.89 -123.42 -86.08
N VAL A 189 16.39 -122.74 -87.12
CA VAL A 189 16.41 -121.27 -87.19
C VAL A 189 15.01 -120.67 -87.00
N GLY A 190 14.89 -119.71 -86.07
CA GLY A 190 13.65 -119.02 -85.77
C GLY A 190 12.71 -119.77 -84.82
N THR A 191 13.22 -120.73 -84.05
CA THR A 191 12.50 -121.38 -82.93
C THR A 191 13.03 -120.87 -81.59
N THR A 192 12.19 -120.84 -80.55
CA THR A 192 12.56 -120.35 -79.21
C THR A 192 13.24 -121.45 -78.38
N VAL A 193 14.27 -121.06 -77.63
CA VAL A 193 15.07 -121.91 -76.73
C VAL A 193 15.10 -121.28 -75.33
N THR A 194 15.20 -122.11 -74.29
CA THR A 194 15.19 -121.70 -72.88
C THR A 194 16.48 -122.12 -72.18
N VAL A 195 16.94 -121.29 -71.25
CA VAL A 195 18.15 -121.43 -70.42
C VAL A 195 17.75 -121.50 -68.93
N THR A 196 18.63 -121.95 -68.04
CA THR A 196 18.44 -121.87 -66.57
C THR A 196 19.75 -121.47 -65.88
N VAL A 197 19.67 -120.66 -64.81
CA VAL A 197 20.79 -120.07 -64.07
C VAL A 197 20.57 -120.12 -62.55
N ASN A 198 21.65 -120.28 -61.75
CA ASN A 198 21.60 -120.23 -60.27
C ASN A 198 22.86 -119.52 -59.68
N PRO A 199 22.72 -118.49 -58.81
CA PRO A 199 23.82 -117.88 -58.03
C PRO A 199 24.13 -118.59 -56.69
N TYR A 200 25.27 -118.27 -56.07
CA TYR A 200 25.62 -118.62 -54.68
C TYR A 200 25.57 -117.41 -53.70
N THR A 201 25.56 -117.68 -52.39
CA THR A 201 25.35 -116.69 -51.31
C THR A 201 26.29 -115.48 -51.35
N ASN A 202 25.75 -114.32 -50.93
CA ASN A 202 26.39 -113.00 -50.91
C ASN A 202 26.85 -112.49 -52.30
N ASN A 203 26.40 -113.13 -53.38
CA ASN A 203 26.51 -112.65 -54.75
C ASN A 203 25.15 -112.80 -55.45
N ASP A 204 24.91 -111.94 -56.43
CA ASP A 204 23.69 -111.93 -57.25
C ASP A 204 24.05 -111.86 -58.75
N LEU A 205 23.18 -112.35 -59.62
CA LEU A 205 23.40 -112.41 -61.07
C LEU A 205 23.51 -111.00 -61.64
N LYS A 206 24.62 -110.69 -62.30
CA LYS A 206 24.84 -109.39 -62.95
C LYS A 206 24.65 -109.44 -64.46
N ARG A 207 24.79 -110.62 -65.11
CA ARG A 207 24.66 -110.74 -66.57
C ARG A 207 24.40 -112.18 -67.06
N LEU A 208 23.69 -112.31 -68.18
CA LEU A 208 23.47 -113.56 -68.94
C LEU A 208 23.30 -113.24 -70.44
N TYR A 209 24.09 -113.85 -71.32
CA TYR A 209 24.07 -113.60 -72.77
C TYR A 209 24.39 -114.86 -73.58
N TYR A 210 24.26 -114.79 -74.91
CA TYR A 210 24.89 -115.74 -75.83
C TYR A 210 25.77 -115.03 -76.86
N THR A 211 26.73 -115.77 -77.41
CA THR A 211 27.64 -115.34 -78.47
C THR A 211 27.44 -116.23 -79.70
N ASP A 212 27.31 -115.63 -80.87
CA ASP A 212 27.14 -116.35 -82.14
C ASP A 212 28.49 -116.75 -82.80
N SER A 213 28.45 -117.62 -83.81
CA SER A 213 29.67 -118.09 -84.50
C SER A 213 30.46 -117.04 -85.29
N ASN A 214 29.97 -115.80 -85.41
CA ASN A 214 30.72 -114.64 -85.92
C ASN A 214 31.37 -113.82 -84.78
N GLY A 215 31.05 -114.13 -83.52
CA GLY A 215 31.49 -113.42 -82.32
C GLY A 215 30.52 -112.34 -81.82
N GLU A 216 29.29 -112.28 -82.34
CA GLU A 216 28.32 -111.25 -81.93
C GLU A 216 27.59 -111.66 -80.64
N VAL A 217 27.62 -110.78 -79.63
CA VAL A 217 27.05 -111.00 -78.29
C VAL A 217 25.63 -110.44 -78.19
N THR A 218 24.69 -111.24 -77.73
CA THR A 218 23.27 -110.89 -77.52
C THR A 218 22.87 -111.23 -76.07
N GLU A 219 22.42 -110.23 -75.30
CA GLU A 219 21.89 -110.46 -73.94
C GLU A 219 20.65 -111.37 -73.97
N ILE A 220 20.53 -112.26 -72.98
CA ILE A 220 19.35 -113.11 -72.78
C ILE A 220 18.49 -112.49 -71.69
N THR A 221 17.31 -112.01 -72.06
CA THR A 221 16.27 -111.61 -71.13
C THR A 221 15.26 -112.74 -70.92
N ASP A 222 14.60 -112.76 -69.76
CA ASP A 222 13.62 -113.77 -69.34
C ASP A 222 14.07 -115.25 -69.50
N ASN A 223 15.39 -115.48 -69.49
CA ASN A 223 16.05 -116.77 -69.72
C ASN A 223 15.67 -117.47 -71.05
N GLN A 224 15.28 -116.71 -72.09
CA GLN A 224 14.92 -117.27 -73.40
C GLN A 224 15.52 -116.49 -74.58
N PHE A 225 15.74 -117.17 -75.71
CA PHE A 225 16.17 -116.54 -76.96
C PHE A 225 15.58 -117.27 -78.18
N VAL A 226 15.67 -116.66 -79.36
CA VAL A 226 15.25 -117.28 -80.64
C VAL A 226 16.49 -117.72 -81.40
N MET A 227 16.54 -118.99 -81.81
CA MET A 227 17.71 -119.59 -82.45
C MET A 227 18.10 -118.86 -83.76
N PRO A 228 19.31 -118.29 -83.85
CA PRO A 228 19.77 -117.58 -85.05
C PRO A 228 20.17 -118.54 -86.18
N ALA A 229 20.66 -117.99 -87.29
CA ALA A 229 21.14 -118.74 -88.46
C ALA A 229 22.63 -119.14 -88.37
N SER A 230 23.09 -119.39 -87.15
CA SER A 230 24.48 -119.68 -86.77
C SER A 230 24.51 -120.60 -85.54
N ASP A 231 25.64 -121.27 -85.32
CA ASP A 231 25.90 -122.00 -84.07
C ASP A 231 26.26 -120.99 -82.96
N ILE A 232 25.94 -121.26 -81.69
CA ILE A 232 26.05 -120.29 -80.58
C ILE A 232 26.60 -120.88 -79.26
N THR A 233 27.04 -120.03 -78.32
CA THR A 233 27.44 -120.38 -76.94
C THR A 233 26.83 -119.42 -75.91
N VAL A 234 26.29 -119.92 -74.78
CA VAL A 234 25.63 -119.15 -73.69
C VAL A 234 26.54 -118.92 -72.47
N THR A 235 26.53 -117.74 -71.82
CA THR A 235 27.52 -117.30 -70.79
C THR A 235 26.92 -116.38 -69.68
N ALA A 236 27.39 -116.44 -68.41
CA ALA A 236 26.87 -115.65 -67.25
C ALA A 236 27.92 -115.12 -66.21
N GLU A 237 27.54 -114.15 -65.35
CA GLU A 237 28.39 -113.36 -64.40
C GLU A 237 27.68 -112.93 -63.06
N PHE A 238 28.37 -112.74 -61.90
CA PHE A 238 27.79 -112.48 -60.53
C PHE A 238 28.54 -111.47 -59.58
N GLY A 239 27.91 -110.85 -58.52
CA GLY A 239 28.55 -109.90 -57.53
C GLY A 239 27.72 -109.30 -56.31
N PRO A 240 28.27 -108.44 -55.39
CA PRO A 240 27.79 -108.06 -54.01
C PRO A 240 26.81 -106.83 -53.77
N ILE A 241 26.70 -106.25 -52.52
CA ILE A 241 25.58 -105.42 -51.90
C ILE A 241 26.04 -104.30 -50.87
N ASP A 242 25.22 -103.25 -50.56
CA ASP A 242 25.49 -102.00 -49.72
C ASP A 242 24.39 -101.60 -48.65
N TYR A 243 24.63 -100.59 -47.75
CA TYR A 243 23.73 -100.08 -46.65
C TYR A 243 23.70 -98.52 -46.41
N ASN A 244 22.74 -97.98 -45.61
CA ASN A 244 22.47 -96.52 -45.39
C ASN A 244 22.66 -95.94 -43.95
N VAL A 245 22.87 -94.62 -43.85
CA VAL A 245 23.04 -93.84 -42.59
C VAL A 245 22.13 -92.58 -42.57
N THR A 246 21.40 -92.35 -41.49
CA THR A 246 20.40 -91.26 -41.33
C THR A 246 20.70 -90.34 -40.13
N TYR A 247 20.27 -89.07 -40.18
CA TYR A 247 20.44 -88.06 -39.12
C TYR A 247 19.09 -87.42 -38.79
N SER A 248 18.80 -87.18 -37.50
CA SER A 248 17.60 -86.45 -37.05
C SER A 248 17.90 -84.99 -36.74
N ASP A 249 16.95 -84.09 -37.04
CA ASP A 249 17.04 -82.68 -36.69
C ASP A 249 17.20 -82.47 -35.16
N ALA A 250 18.06 -81.54 -34.77
CA ALA A 250 18.27 -81.11 -33.38
C ALA A 250 17.88 -79.63 -33.20
N GLN A 251 17.64 -79.22 -31.95
CA GLN A 251 17.34 -77.84 -31.57
C GLN A 251 18.55 -77.26 -30.81
N ASN A 252 18.88 -75.98 -31.05
CA ASN A 252 20.01 -75.26 -30.45
C ASN A 252 21.41 -75.86 -30.76
N GLY A 253 21.52 -76.53 -31.91
CA GLY A 253 22.75 -77.13 -32.42
C GLY A 253 22.49 -78.13 -33.56
N SER A 254 23.54 -78.78 -34.06
CA SER A 254 23.50 -79.67 -35.24
C SER A 254 24.46 -80.87 -35.16
N VAL A 255 24.17 -81.94 -35.92
CA VAL A 255 25.02 -83.13 -36.10
C VAL A 255 25.00 -83.61 -37.56
N THR A 256 26.15 -84.02 -38.12
CA THR A 256 26.28 -84.45 -39.54
C THR A 256 27.35 -85.54 -39.76
N GLY A 257 27.29 -86.26 -40.89
CA GLY A 257 28.24 -87.29 -41.32
C GLY A 257 27.96 -87.82 -42.76
N VAL A 258 28.45 -89.02 -43.11
CA VAL A 258 28.22 -89.68 -44.43
C VAL A 258 26.86 -90.39 -44.54
N ALA A 259 26.42 -90.73 -45.76
CA ALA A 259 25.05 -91.19 -46.05
C ALA A 259 24.90 -92.71 -46.35
N THR A 260 25.93 -93.39 -46.85
CA THR A 260 25.92 -94.84 -47.14
C THR A 260 27.30 -95.44 -46.88
N ALA A 261 27.34 -96.74 -46.58
CA ALA A 261 28.56 -97.47 -46.23
C ALA A 261 28.39 -98.99 -46.44
N HIS A 262 29.51 -99.72 -46.51
CA HIS A 262 29.52 -101.18 -46.51
C HIS A 262 29.63 -101.72 -45.06
N LEU A 263 29.34 -103.02 -44.88
CA LEU A 263 29.47 -103.70 -43.58
C LEU A 263 30.91 -103.60 -43.04
N GLY A 264 31.07 -102.94 -41.89
CA GLY A 264 32.35 -102.81 -41.19
C GLY A 264 33.15 -101.54 -41.48
N ASP A 265 32.64 -100.62 -42.30
CA ASP A 265 33.27 -99.30 -42.50
C ASP A 265 33.18 -98.42 -41.25
N LEU A 266 34.17 -97.53 -41.04
CA LEU A 266 34.22 -96.60 -39.91
C LEU A 266 33.61 -95.24 -40.29
N ILE A 267 32.68 -94.76 -39.46
CA ILE A 267 31.90 -93.53 -39.63
C ILE A 267 32.32 -92.50 -38.59
N GLU A 268 32.41 -91.23 -38.99
CA GLU A 268 32.83 -90.09 -38.16
C GLU A 268 31.81 -88.94 -38.26
N LEU A 269 31.48 -88.34 -37.10
CA LEU A 269 30.41 -87.35 -36.95
C LEU A 269 30.98 -85.96 -36.58
N THR A 270 30.30 -84.90 -37.01
CA THR A 270 30.59 -83.52 -36.61
C THR A 270 29.39 -82.93 -35.86
N VAL A 271 29.62 -82.35 -34.67
CA VAL A 271 28.59 -81.82 -33.76
C VAL A 271 28.91 -80.36 -33.40
N THR A 272 27.92 -79.46 -33.49
CA THR A 272 28.09 -78.01 -33.25
C THR A 272 26.89 -77.42 -32.48
N PRO A 273 27.06 -76.91 -31.23
CA PRO A 273 26.04 -76.13 -30.51
C PRO A 273 25.84 -74.71 -31.05
N ASP A 274 24.69 -74.11 -30.78
CA ASP A 274 24.41 -72.68 -31.01
C ASP A 274 24.91 -71.77 -29.87
N GLU A 275 24.92 -70.45 -30.08
CA GLU A 275 25.44 -69.47 -29.11
C GLU A 275 24.71 -69.53 -27.76
N ALA A 276 25.48 -69.59 -26.66
CA ALA A 276 25.03 -69.82 -25.29
C ALA A 276 24.39 -71.19 -25.01
N TYR A 277 24.57 -72.20 -25.87
CA TYR A 277 24.21 -73.60 -25.64
C TYR A 277 25.44 -74.54 -25.69
N LYS A 278 25.29 -75.72 -25.08
CA LYS A 278 26.28 -76.82 -25.07
C LYS A 278 25.61 -78.17 -25.29
N LEU A 279 26.35 -79.14 -25.78
CA LEU A 279 25.86 -80.52 -26.01
C LEU A 279 25.47 -81.18 -24.68
N ASN A 280 24.28 -81.79 -24.66
CA ASN A 280 23.78 -82.60 -23.54
C ASN A 280 24.00 -84.11 -23.79
N SER A 281 23.65 -84.59 -24.99
CA SER A 281 23.80 -86.00 -25.37
C SER A 281 23.85 -86.23 -26.88
N LEU A 282 24.43 -87.36 -27.30
CA LEU A 282 24.49 -87.86 -28.68
C LEU A 282 24.24 -89.38 -28.67
N THR A 283 23.42 -89.90 -29.57
CA THR A 283 23.04 -91.32 -29.66
C THR A 283 23.00 -91.81 -31.12
N VAL A 284 23.32 -93.09 -31.35
CA VAL A 284 23.20 -93.76 -32.66
C VAL A 284 22.51 -95.11 -32.50
N THR A 285 21.58 -95.45 -33.37
CA THR A 285 20.80 -96.71 -33.32
C THR A 285 20.72 -97.41 -34.68
N ASP A 286 20.67 -98.74 -34.68
CA ASP A 286 20.40 -99.55 -35.88
C ASP A 286 18.90 -99.61 -36.26
N SER A 287 18.59 -100.23 -37.40
CA SER A 287 17.21 -100.40 -37.89
C SER A 287 16.34 -101.37 -37.07
N GLU A 288 16.91 -102.10 -36.11
CA GLU A 288 16.17 -102.90 -35.12
C GLU A 288 15.92 -102.12 -33.81
N GLY A 289 16.59 -100.98 -33.64
CA GLY A 289 16.47 -100.09 -32.48
C GLY A 289 17.54 -100.30 -31.41
N ASN A 290 18.61 -101.06 -31.68
CA ASN A 290 19.71 -101.24 -30.73
C ASN A 290 20.69 -100.05 -30.82
N GLU A 291 21.26 -99.61 -29.69
CA GLU A 291 22.30 -98.58 -29.70
C GLU A 291 23.63 -99.11 -30.30
N VAL A 292 24.18 -98.33 -31.24
CA VAL A 292 25.52 -98.54 -31.79
C VAL A 292 26.50 -97.69 -30.99
N SER A 293 27.50 -98.33 -30.37
CA SER A 293 28.44 -97.62 -29.49
C SER A 293 29.26 -96.57 -30.24
N VAL A 294 29.09 -95.31 -29.85
CA VAL A 294 29.88 -94.16 -30.33
C VAL A 294 31.09 -93.95 -29.40
N THR A 295 32.24 -93.61 -29.96
CA THR A 295 33.44 -93.21 -29.20
C THR A 295 33.42 -91.73 -28.79
N ASP A 296 34.24 -91.36 -27.81
CA ASP A 296 34.37 -89.97 -27.33
C ASP A 296 34.72 -88.95 -28.45
N ASP A 297 35.44 -89.41 -29.49
CA ASP A 297 35.74 -88.62 -30.71
C ASP A 297 34.60 -88.64 -31.76
N TYR A 298 33.37 -88.99 -31.36
CA TYR A 298 32.15 -89.09 -32.17
C TYR A 298 32.21 -90.05 -33.38
N LYS A 299 32.65 -91.30 -33.19
CA LYS A 299 32.83 -92.31 -34.28
C LYS A 299 32.17 -93.66 -33.98
N PHE A 300 31.72 -94.38 -35.01
CA PHE A 300 31.13 -95.73 -34.90
C PHE A 300 31.42 -96.61 -36.14
N ASN A 301 31.24 -97.93 -36.05
CA ASN A 301 31.40 -98.85 -37.20
C ASN A 301 30.04 -99.28 -37.78
N MET A 302 29.95 -99.40 -39.10
CA MET A 302 28.71 -99.71 -39.81
C MET A 302 28.27 -101.18 -39.62
N PRO A 303 27.04 -101.46 -39.11
CA PRO A 303 26.50 -102.81 -38.97
C PRO A 303 25.98 -103.38 -40.30
N ALA A 304 25.38 -104.58 -40.26
CA ALA A 304 24.79 -105.25 -41.43
C ALA A 304 23.34 -104.78 -41.72
N SER A 305 23.08 -103.50 -41.48
CA SER A 305 21.77 -102.87 -41.43
C SER A 305 21.91 -101.35 -41.50
N ASP A 306 20.82 -100.65 -41.81
CA ASP A 306 20.80 -99.18 -41.79
C ASP A 306 20.82 -98.62 -40.35
N VAL A 307 21.23 -97.36 -40.18
CA VAL A 307 21.38 -96.69 -38.86
C VAL A 307 20.85 -95.24 -38.84
N THR A 308 20.58 -94.71 -37.64
CA THR A 308 20.09 -93.33 -37.37
C THR A 308 20.88 -92.65 -36.23
N VAL A 309 21.11 -91.33 -36.32
CA VAL A 309 21.92 -90.51 -35.40
C VAL A 309 21.10 -89.33 -34.84
N SER A 310 21.20 -89.04 -33.53
CA SER A 310 20.43 -87.98 -32.83
C SER A 310 21.23 -87.24 -31.74
N ALA A 311 20.94 -85.95 -31.49
CA ALA A 311 21.63 -85.11 -30.50
C ALA A 311 20.71 -84.10 -29.78
N GLU A 312 21.10 -83.64 -28.57
CA GLU A 312 20.36 -82.68 -27.73
C GLU A 312 21.30 -81.63 -27.09
N PHE A 313 20.85 -80.39 -26.90
CA PHE A 313 21.65 -79.24 -26.42
C PHE A 313 20.92 -78.43 -25.32
N VAL A 314 21.66 -77.86 -24.36
CA VAL A 314 21.15 -77.10 -23.18
C VAL A 314 21.88 -75.76 -22.99
N ARG A 315 21.21 -74.75 -22.39
CA ARG A 315 21.73 -73.37 -22.23
C ARG A 315 22.84 -73.31 -21.17
N ASP A 316 23.75 -72.34 -21.30
CA ASP A 316 24.98 -72.26 -20.48
C ASP A 316 25.03 -71.06 -19.52
N TYR A 317 24.50 -69.89 -19.90
CA TYR A 317 24.50 -68.67 -19.06
C TYR A 317 23.33 -67.71 -19.37
N TYR A 318 23.14 -66.72 -18.48
CA TYR A 318 22.08 -65.71 -18.51
C TYR A 318 22.64 -64.28 -18.39
N ARG A 319 21.83 -63.28 -18.75
CA ARG A 319 22.21 -61.85 -18.86
C ARG A 319 21.66 -61.01 -17.71
N ILE A 320 22.41 -59.97 -17.34
CA ILE A 320 22.06 -59.01 -16.29
C ILE A 320 22.11 -57.60 -16.89
N THR A 321 21.02 -56.87 -16.80
CA THR A 321 20.91 -55.46 -17.19
C THR A 321 20.87 -54.57 -15.95
N TYR A 322 21.41 -53.35 -16.02
CA TYR A 322 21.32 -52.34 -14.95
C TYR A 322 20.51 -51.15 -15.47
N SER A 323 19.58 -50.64 -14.67
CA SER A 323 18.79 -49.45 -15.02
C SER A 323 19.61 -48.16 -14.89
N ASP A 324 19.39 -47.18 -15.76
CA ASP A 324 19.84 -45.80 -15.52
C ASP A 324 19.10 -45.22 -14.30
N THR A 325 19.82 -44.94 -13.22
CA THR A 325 19.31 -44.36 -11.97
C THR A 325 19.52 -42.85 -11.90
N GLN A 326 18.71 -42.16 -11.08
CA GLN A 326 18.93 -40.77 -10.68
C GLN A 326 19.39 -40.73 -9.23
N ASN A 327 20.24 -39.75 -8.88
CA ASN A 327 20.79 -39.53 -7.54
C ASN A 327 21.69 -40.68 -7.02
N GLY A 328 22.31 -41.42 -7.95
CA GLY A 328 23.21 -42.53 -7.65
C GLY A 328 23.42 -43.44 -8.86
N THR A 329 24.29 -44.44 -8.69
CA THR A 329 24.76 -45.34 -9.76
C THR A 329 24.73 -46.82 -9.32
N LEU A 330 24.53 -47.70 -10.31
CA LEU A 330 24.57 -49.15 -10.19
C LEU A 330 25.61 -49.76 -11.13
N SER A 331 26.34 -50.78 -10.67
CA SER A 331 27.21 -51.59 -11.52
C SER A 331 27.45 -53.00 -10.99
N GLY A 332 27.88 -53.90 -11.86
CA GLY A 332 28.19 -55.31 -11.57
C GLY A 332 28.57 -56.08 -12.84
N VAL A 333 28.57 -57.41 -12.77
CA VAL A 333 28.77 -58.27 -13.95
C VAL A 333 27.53 -58.28 -14.86
N LEU A 334 27.73 -58.46 -16.17
CA LEU A 334 26.66 -58.42 -17.20
C LEU A 334 26.11 -59.80 -17.58
N THR A 335 26.75 -60.88 -17.13
CA THR A 335 26.34 -62.27 -17.35
C THR A 335 26.78 -63.12 -16.16
N ALA A 336 25.98 -64.12 -15.80
CA ALA A 336 26.29 -65.11 -14.78
C ALA A 336 25.65 -66.46 -15.11
N HIS A 337 26.15 -67.54 -14.50
CA HIS A 337 25.55 -68.86 -14.57
C HIS A 337 24.40 -69.02 -13.56
N GLU A 338 23.43 -69.90 -13.83
CA GLU A 338 22.33 -70.20 -12.90
C GLU A 338 22.90 -70.68 -11.54
N GLY A 339 22.42 -70.09 -10.44
CA GLY A 339 22.90 -70.41 -9.09
C GLY A 339 24.23 -69.72 -8.69
N GLU A 340 24.85 -68.94 -9.58
CA GLU A 340 26.03 -68.13 -9.26
C GLU A 340 25.65 -66.92 -8.39
N THR A 341 26.49 -66.56 -7.41
CA THR A 341 26.24 -65.40 -6.53
C THR A 341 26.87 -64.14 -7.11
N VAL A 342 26.03 -63.22 -7.58
CA VAL A 342 26.44 -61.92 -8.11
C VAL A 342 26.60 -60.94 -6.95
N THR A 343 27.64 -60.10 -7.01
CA THR A 343 27.83 -58.95 -6.11
C THR A 343 27.73 -57.66 -6.93
N LEU A 344 27.02 -56.68 -6.38
CA LEU A 344 26.81 -55.36 -6.97
C LEU A 344 27.78 -54.33 -6.40
N THR A 345 27.80 -53.16 -7.03
CA THR A 345 28.29 -51.92 -6.43
C THR A 345 27.22 -50.86 -6.63
N VAL A 346 26.67 -50.40 -5.52
CA VAL A 346 25.73 -49.28 -5.43
C VAL A 346 26.52 -48.08 -4.92
N THR A 347 26.29 -46.89 -5.48
CA THR A 347 26.93 -45.66 -4.99
C THR A 347 25.99 -44.50 -5.20
N SER A 348 25.43 -43.97 -4.11
CA SER A 348 24.62 -42.75 -4.15
C SER A 348 25.42 -41.56 -4.65
N ASP A 349 24.72 -40.57 -5.23
CA ASP A 349 25.28 -39.23 -5.36
C ASP A 349 25.26 -38.53 -3.98
N ASP A 350 25.99 -37.42 -3.84
CA ASP A 350 25.97 -36.61 -2.61
C ASP A 350 24.52 -36.25 -2.22
N TYR A 351 24.24 -36.25 -0.91
CA TYR A 351 22.96 -35.89 -0.26
C TYR A 351 21.84 -36.94 -0.34
N TYR A 352 22.08 -38.11 -0.94
CA TYR A 352 21.11 -39.21 -1.04
C TYR A 352 21.63 -40.53 -0.45
N GLU A 353 20.72 -41.38 0.01
CA GLU A 353 20.99 -42.79 0.38
C GLU A 353 20.10 -43.78 -0.38
N ALA A 354 20.56 -45.03 -0.47
CA ALA A 354 19.93 -46.07 -1.28
C ALA A 354 18.75 -46.72 -0.55
N LYS A 355 17.56 -46.12 -0.67
CA LYS A 355 16.28 -46.56 -0.10
C LYS A 355 15.96 -48.04 -0.37
N SER A 356 16.20 -48.52 -1.60
CA SER A 356 15.93 -49.91 -1.97
C SER A 356 16.65 -50.31 -3.25
N VAL A 357 17.17 -51.54 -3.28
CA VAL A 357 17.77 -52.18 -4.46
C VAL A 357 17.01 -53.49 -4.74
N PHE A 358 16.71 -53.79 -5.99
CA PHE A 358 15.96 -54.98 -6.39
C PHE A 358 16.31 -55.42 -7.81
N PHE A 359 15.96 -56.64 -8.19
CA PHE A 359 15.95 -57.06 -9.59
C PHE A 359 14.58 -57.55 -10.03
N THR A 360 14.27 -57.36 -11.31
CA THR A 360 13.07 -57.86 -11.98
C THR A 360 13.49 -58.99 -12.93
N ASP A 361 12.78 -60.12 -12.90
CA ASP A 361 13.05 -61.25 -13.78
C ASP A 361 12.40 -61.12 -15.17
N SER A 362 12.55 -62.12 -16.04
CA SER A 362 11.94 -62.12 -17.38
C SER A 362 10.42 -62.29 -17.41
N ASN A 363 9.79 -62.61 -16.27
CA ASN A 363 8.33 -62.70 -16.12
C ASN A 363 7.72 -61.38 -15.62
N GLY A 364 8.54 -60.51 -15.01
CA GLY A 364 8.13 -59.26 -14.39
C GLY A 364 8.05 -59.33 -12.86
N ASP A 365 8.50 -60.41 -12.23
CA ASP A 365 8.50 -60.57 -10.77
C ASP A 365 9.70 -59.83 -10.16
N GLU A 366 9.46 -59.07 -9.09
CA GLU A 366 10.47 -58.25 -8.40
C GLU A 366 11.02 -58.93 -7.13
N PHE A 367 12.35 -58.89 -6.98
CA PHE A 367 13.09 -59.53 -5.89
C PHE A 367 14.03 -58.51 -5.23
N SER A 368 13.77 -58.18 -3.96
CA SER A 368 14.61 -57.26 -3.19
C SER A 368 16.02 -57.82 -2.96
N ILE A 369 17.03 -56.96 -3.10
CA ILE A 369 18.43 -57.28 -2.85
C ILE A 369 18.83 -56.74 -1.48
N THR A 370 19.35 -57.62 -0.63
CA THR A 370 19.96 -57.27 0.67
C THR A 370 21.44 -57.62 0.64
N ASP A 371 22.29 -56.82 1.30
CA ASP A 371 23.75 -57.00 1.37
C ASP A 371 24.46 -57.01 -0.01
N ASP A 372 24.00 -56.17 -0.94
CA ASP A 372 24.53 -55.96 -2.30
C ASP A 372 24.69 -57.24 -3.16
N ARG A 373 23.93 -58.30 -2.84
CA ARG A 373 24.11 -59.63 -3.44
C ARG A 373 22.82 -60.34 -3.76
N PHE A 374 22.83 -61.09 -4.86
CA PHE A 374 21.76 -62.00 -5.23
C PHE A 374 22.32 -63.27 -5.88
N VAL A 375 21.47 -64.29 -5.99
CA VAL A 375 21.79 -65.54 -6.71
C VAL A 375 21.11 -65.50 -8.06
N MET A 376 21.86 -65.73 -9.15
CA MET A 376 21.35 -65.61 -10.51
C MET A 376 20.26 -66.66 -10.81
N PRO A 377 19.05 -66.25 -11.21
CA PRO A 377 17.97 -67.17 -11.58
C PRO A 377 18.18 -67.78 -12.98
N ALA A 378 17.32 -68.73 -13.36
CA ALA A 378 17.28 -69.39 -14.67
C ALA A 378 16.69 -68.49 -15.79
N SER A 379 16.94 -67.18 -15.73
CA SER A 379 16.36 -66.16 -16.60
C SER A 379 17.29 -64.95 -16.75
N ASP A 380 17.18 -64.22 -17.87
CA ASP A 380 17.78 -62.90 -18.00
C ASP A 380 17.03 -61.90 -17.07
N ILE A 381 17.72 -60.93 -16.46
CA ILE A 381 17.16 -60.02 -15.44
C ILE A 381 17.54 -58.53 -15.66
N THR A 382 16.83 -57.63 -14.97
CA THR A 382 17.18 -56.20 -14.85
C THR A 382 17.26 -55.78 -13.38
N VAL A 383 18.36 -55.15 -12.97
CA VAL A 383 18.60 -54.62 -11.62
C VAL A 383 18.27 -53.13 -11.56
N ASN A 384 17.52 -52.73 -10.55
CA ASN A 384 17.05 -51.36 -10.31
C ASN A 384 17.38 -50.90 -8.88
N ALA A 385 17.46 -49.58 -8.67
CA ALA A 385 17.55 -48.99 -7.34
C ALA A 385 16.79 -47.66 -7.25
N ALA A 386 16.34 -47.34 -6.04
CA ALA A 386 15.75 -46.06 -5.68
C ALA A 386 16.56 -45.41 -4.56
N PHE A 387 16.72 -44.09 -4.65
CA PHE A 387 17.47 -43.26 -3.72
C PHE A 387 16.55 -42.20 -3.10
N GLU A 388 16.77 -41.84 -1.84
CA GLU A 388 16.05 -40.75 -1.15
C GLU A 388 17.01 -39.81 -0.42
N LYS A 389 16.57 -38.58 -0.14
CA LYS A 389 17.39 -37.60 0.58
C LYS A 389 17.58 -38.01 2.03
N ILE A 390 18.72 -37.65 2.60
CA ILE A 390 18.99 -37.79 4.03
C ILE A 390 18.21 -36.71 4.81
N ASP A 391 17.50 -37.11 5.87
CA ASP A 391 16.87 -36.25 6.88
C ASP A 391 17.81 -36.02 8.09
N TYR A 392 17.68 -34.86 8.72
CA TYR A 392 18.37 -34.50 9.97
C TYR A 392 17.39 -33.86 10.98
N ASP A 393 17.66 -34.02 12.29
CA ASP A 393 16.81 -33.52 13.38
C ASP A 393 17.04 -32.03 13.68
N ILE A 394 15.98 -31.33 14.13
CA ILE A 394 16.00 -29.92 14.51
C ILE A 394 15.55 -29.77 15.98
N TYR A 395 16.48 -29.39 16.85
CA TYR A 395 16.30 -29.29 18.29
C TYR A 395 16.06 -27.84 18.75
N TYR A 396 14.86 -27.53 19.23
CA TYR A 396 14.52 -26.21 19.79
C TYR A 396 14.81 -26.17 21.30
N ILE A 397 15.58 -25.18 21.74
CA ILE A 397 15.86 -24.92 23.16
C ILE A 397 14.82 -23.92 23.69
N GLU A 398 14.14 -24.27 24.79
CA GLU A 398 13.16 -23.38 25.44
C GLU A 398 13.82 -22.09 25.93
N ALA A 399 13.15 -20.96 25.71
CA ALA A 399 13.59 -19.62 26.11
C ALA A 399 12.54 -18.96 27.01
N GLU A 400 12.96 -18.02 27.86
CA GLU A 400 12.04 -17.21 28.66
C GLU A 400 11.55 -15.99 27.85
N ASN A 401 10.28 -15.60 28.05
CA ASN A 401 9.63 -14.43 27.44
C ASN A 401 9.49 -14.48 25.90
N GLY A 402 9.51 -15.67 25.30
CA GLY A 402 9.25 -15.87 23.87
C GLY A 402 9.49 -17.30 23.42
N SER A 403 9.24 -17.57 22.14
CA SER A 403 9.38 -18.89 21.54
C SER A 403 9.90 -18.82 20.10
N VAL A 404 10.49 -19.92 19.62
CA VAL A 404 10.86 -20.15 18.22
C VAL A 404 10.33 -21.52 17.82
N THR A 405 9.69 -21.59 16.65
CA THR A 405 9.04 -22.81 16.15
C THR A 405 9.29 -22.98 14.66
N GLY A 406 9.18 -24.19 14.15
CA GLY A 406 9.43 -24.53 12.74
C GLY A 406 9.31 -26.04 12.52
N ALA A 407 9.97 -26.56 11.49
CA ALA A 407 10.05 -28.00 11.26
C ALA A 407 10.89 -28.70 12.35
N SER A 408 10.54 -29.94 12.70
CA SER A 408 11.29 -30.79 13.64
C SER A 408 12.36 -31.65 12.97
N THR A 409 12.27 -31.84 11.64
CA THR A 409 13.27 -32.49 10.79
C THR A 409 13.31 -31.76 9.44
N ALA A 410 14.43 -31.84 8.73
CA ALA A 410 14.52 -31.38 7.34
C ALA A 410 15.57 -32.17 6.56
N ASN A 411 15.39 -32.27 5.24
CA ASN A 411 16.41 -32.86 4.37
C ASN A 411 17.63 -31.96 4.21
N TYR A 412 18.79 -32.55 3.97
CA TYR A 412 20.00 -31.82 3.60
C TYR A 412 19.74 -30.81 2.46
N GLY A 413 20.24 -29.58 2.63
CA GLY A 413 20.23 -28.56 1.59
C GLY A 413 18.88 -27.89 1.34
N ASP A 414 17.82 -28.30 2.02
CA ASP A 414 16.52 -27.62 1.97
C ASP A 414 16.50 -26.43 2.94
N GLU A 415 15.62 -25.47 2.65
CA GLU A 415 15.48 -24.23 3.43
C GLU A 415 14.44 -24.40 4.54
N VAL A 416 14.87 -24.18 5.78
CA VAL A 416 14.04 -24.26 6.99
C VAL A 416 13.64 -22.84 7.42
N GLU A 417 12.34 -22.60 7.54
CA GLU A 417 11.76 -21.35 8.02
C GLU A 417 11.44 -21.41 9.52
N LEU A 418 11.81 -20.35 10.25
CA LEU A 418 11.63 -20.23 11.69
C LEU A 418 10.62 -19.13 12.03
N THR A 419 9.52 -19.53 12.68
CA THR A 419 8.54 -18.60 13.26
C THR A 419 8.96 -18.24 14.67
N VAL A 420 9.46 -17.02 14.85
CA VAL A 420 9.77 -16.41 16.15
C VAL A 420 8.49 -15.74 16.69
N THR A 421 8.16 -15.96 17.96
CA THR A 421 7.02 -15.34 18.64
C THR A 421 7.44 -14.90 20.05
N PRO A 422 7.84 -13.64 20.25
CA PRO A 422 8.06 -13.06 21.58
C PRO A 422 6.76 -13.03 22.40
N GLU A 423 6.89 -12.97 23.73
CA GLU A 423 5.77 -12.60 24.61
C GLU A 423 5.49 -11.10 24.58
N ILE A 424 4.32 -10.69 25.06
CA ILE A 424 3.86 -9.29 25.02
C ILE A 424 4.85 -8.38 25.78
N GLY A 425 5.37 -7.37 25.09
CA GLY A 425 6.35 -6.42 25.64
C GLY A 425 7.81 -6.87 25.53
N TYR A 426 8.10 -7.95 24.82
CA TYR A 426 9.46 -8.42 24.54
C TYR A 426 9.76 -8.42 23.04
N LYS A 427 11.05 -8.35 22.71
CA LYS A 427 11.59 -8.43 21.34
C LYS A 427 12.72 -9.46 21.28
N LEU A 428 12.91 -10.07 20.11
CA LEU A 428 14.05 -10.95 19.86
C LEU A 428 15.35 -10.15 20.02
N GLU A 429 16.26 -10.63 20.86
CA GLU A 429 17.59 -10.06 21.07
C GLU A 429 18.65 -10.87 20.33
N THR A 430 18.60 -12.21 20.45
CA THR A 430 19.46 -13.13 19.69
C THR A 430 18.69 -14.33 19.17
N LEU A 431 19.10 -14.84 18.01
CA LEU A 431 18.72 -16.14 17.45
C LEU A 431 20.00 -16.78 16.91
N SER A 432 20.35 -17.96 17.39
CA SER A 432 21.54 -18.70 16.97
C SER A 432 21.16 -20.14 16.64
N VAL A 433 21.45 -20.55 15.40
CA VAL A 433 21.31 -21.92 14.90
C VAL A 433 22.70 -22.51 14.80
N ARG A 434 22.91 -23.70 15.36
CA ARG A 434 24.22 -24.37 15.40
C ARG A 434 24.16 -25.80 14.94
N ASP A 435 25.17 -26.23 14.20
CA ASP A 435 25.34 -27.64 13.81
C ASP A 435 25.79 -28.52 14.99
N ALA A 436 25.94 -29.82 14.74
CA ALA A 436 26.33 -30.80 15.76
C ALA A 436 27.79 -30.63 16.28
N ASP A 437 28.61 -29.83 15.60
CA ASP A 437 29.99 -29.46 15.98
C ASP A 437 30.06 -28.06 16.63
N GLU A 438 28.90 -27.50 17.04
CA GLU A 438 28.69 -26.14 17.61
C GLU A 438 28.98 -24.96 16.65
N ASN A 439 29.22 -25.18 15.34
CA ASN A 439 29.46 -24.10 14.38
C ASN A 439 28.18 -23.31 14.12
N GLU A 440 28.32 -21.99 13.90
CA GLU A 440 27.18 -21.09 13.73
C GLU A 440 26.69 -21.03 12.27
N ILE A 441 25.44 -21.43 12.06
CA ILE A 441 24.77 -21.43 10.76
C ILE A 441 24.18 -20.02 10.53
N GLN A 442 24.40 -19.48 9.34
CA GLN A 442 23.86 -18.16 8.99
C GLN A 442 22.35 -18.22 8.76
N VAL A 443 21.60 -17.45 9.55
CA VAL A 443 20.15 -17.24 9.38
C VAL A 443 19.94 -15.92 8.63
N THR A 444 19.16 -15.94 7.56
CA THR A 444 18.77 -14.76 6.79
C THR A 444 17.24 -14.70 6.70
N ASP A 445 16.63 -13.57 7.05
CA ASP A 445 15.16 -13.36 7.03
C ASP A 445 14.34 -14.50 7.69
N GLY A 446 14.85 -15.02 8.81
CA GLY A 446 14.24 -16.12 9.57
C GLY A 446 14.45 -17.52 8.98
N ARG A 447 15.29 -17.67 7.95
CA ARG A 447 15.53 -18.92 7.21
C ARG A 447 16.99 -19.36 7.28
N PHE A 448 17.23 -20.67 7.28
CA PHE A 448 18.57 -21.26 7.12
C PHE A 448 18.52 -22.51 6.23
N THR A 449 19.65 -22.88 5.63
CA THR A 449 19.79 -24.12 4.85
C THR A 449 20.24 -25.26 5.75
N MET A 450 19.55 -26.41 5.72
CA MET A 450 19.87 -27.54 6.58
C MET A 450 21.25 -28.14 6.24
N PRO A 451 22.17 -28.32 7.22
CA PRO A 451 23.53 -28.80 6.99
C PRO A 451 23.61 -30.33 6.94
N GLY A 452 24.83 -30.88 6.92
CA GLY A 452 25.13 -32.31 6.97
C GLY A 452 25.05 -32.93 8.37
N SER A 453 24.21 -32.40 9.24
CA SER A 453 24.02 -32.87 10.61
C SER A 453 22.69 -32.37 11.17
N ASP A 454 22.31 -32.91 12.33
CA ASP A 454 21.31 -32.29 13.20
C ASP A 454 21.71 -30.85 13.56
N VAL A 455 20.72 -30.03 13.95
CA VAL A 455 20.94 -28.64 14.39
C VAL A 455 20.24 -28.34 15.71
N SER A 456 20.82 -27.42 16.48
CA SER A 456 20.22 -26.83 17.67
C SER A 456 19.87 -25.36 17.46
N ILE A 457 18.72 -24.93 17.96
CA ILE A 457 18.18 -23.58 17.80
C ILE A 457 17.95 -22.97 19.17
N SER A 458 18.53 -21.79 19.39
CA SER A 458 18.47 -21.05 20.65
C SER A 458 18.15 -19.57 20.41
N SER A 459 17.48 -18.93 21.36
CA SER A 459 17.13 -17.52 21.29
C SER A 459 17.11 -16.84 22.66
N SER A 460 17.40 -15.53 22.70
CA SER A 460 17.10 -14.67 23.84
C SER A 460 16.11 -13.58 23.47
N PHE A 461 15.27 -13.19 24.43
CA PHE A 461 14.29 -12.10 24.30
C PHE A 461 14.59 -11.02 25.33
N ALA A 462 14.79 -9.79 24.86
CA ALA A 462 14.94 -8.60 25.69
C ALA A 462 13.60 -7.87 25.84
N ILE A 463 13.43 -7.08 26.89
CA ILE A 463 12.28 -6.19 27.02
C ILE A 463 12.27 -5.22 25.83
N ALA A 464 11.11 -5.00 25.23
CA ALA A 464 10.94 -4.06 24.13
C ALA A 464 10.85 -2.63 24.66
N ASP A 465 11.56 -1.72 23.99
CA ASP A 465 11.45 -0.28 24.13
C ASP A 465 10.48 0.30 23.10
N TYR A 466 9.73 1.32 23.51
CA TYR A 466 8.67 1.94 22.74
C TYR A 466 8.75 3.47 22.86
N ASN A 467 8.30 4.18 21.83
CA ASN A 467 8.43 5.64 21.72
C ASN A 467 7.32 6.37 22.49
N ILE A 468 7.64 7.53 23.05
CA ILE A 468 6.73 8.41 23.78
C ILE A 468 6.65 9.75 23.04
N ASN A 469 5.57 9.95 22.29
CA ASN A 469 5.37 11.15 21.48
C ASN A 469 4.61 12.21 22.28
N TYR A 470 5.19 13.41 22.44
CA TYR A 470 4.57 14.50 23.19
C TYR A 470 3.82 15.46 22.26
N VAL A 471 2.54 15.71 22.56
CA VAL A 471 1.67 16.68 21.86
C VAL A 471 1.21 17.73 22.87
N THR A 472 1.75 18.93 22.76
CA THR A 472 1.65 19.98 23.79
C THR A 472 1.12 21.28 23.21
N GLU A 473 0.06 21.84 23.80
CA GLU A 473 -0.41 23.20 23.52
C GLU A 473 -0.33 24.04 24.81
N ARG A 474 0.22 25.27 24.72
CA ARG A 474 0.44 26.21 25.86
C ARG A 474 1.15 25.60 27.07
N CYS A 475 2.07 24.67 26.86
CA CYS A 475 2.89 24.07 27.91
C CYS A 475 4.17 23.43 27.37
N VAL A 476 5.15 23.26 28.26
CA VAL A 476 6.34 22.44 28.06
C VAL A 476 6.21 21.16 28.89
N VAL A 477 6.36 20.01 28.23
CA VAL A 477 6.43 18.69 28.88
C VAL A 477 7.86 18.17 28.79
N SER A 478 8.36 17.63 29.88
CA SER A 478 9.66 16.94 29.95
C SER A 478 9.48 15.53 30.52
N GLY A 479 10.00 14.56 29.79
CA GLY A 479 9.99 13.13 30.07
C GLY A 479 10.93 12.41 29.09
N PRO A 480 11.08 11.08 29.19
CA PRO A 480 11.90 10.31 28.25
C PRO A 480 11.27 10.23 26.86
N GLU A 481 12.09 10.14 25.81
CA GLU A 481 11.64 9.98 24.41
C GLU A 481 11.22 8.54 24.09
N CYS A 482 11.76 7.55 24.82
CA CYS A 482 11.38 6.14 24.77
C CYS A 482 11.57 5.49 26.15
N ALA A 483 10.88 4.37 26.38
CA ALA A 483 11.00 3.59 27.62
C ALA A 483 10.67 2.10 27.38
N ASN A 484 11.07 1.24 28.33
CA ASN A 484 10.82 -0.19 28.23
C ASN A 484 9.37 -0.53 28.62
N TYR A 485 8.83 -1.61 28.09
CA TYR A 485 7.55 -2.17 28.53
C TYR A 485 7.51 -2.34 30.06
N GLY A 486 6.47 -1.81 30.69
CA GLY A 486 6.27 -1.89 32.14
C GLY A 486 7.01 -0.84 32.98
N ASP A 487 7.83 0.04 32.39
CA ASP A 487 8.45 1.17 33.11
C ASP A 487 7.38 2.17 33.62
N GLU A 488 7.59 2.73 34.82
CA GLU A 488 6.77 3.83 35.35
C GLU A 488 7.31 5.17 34.85
N ILE A 489 6.59 5.79 33.92
CA ILE A 489 6.92 7.09 33.34
C ILE A 489 6.38 8.19 34.25
N THR A 490 7.19 9.22 34.52
CA THR A 490 6.79 10.41 35.30
C THR A 490 6.98 11.66 34.43
N LEU A 491 5.93 12.47 34.32
CA LEU A 491 5.86 13.64 33.43
C LEU A 491 6.10 14.93 34.21
N THR A 492 7.14 15.68 33.86
CA THR A 492 7.32 17.05 34.36
C THR A 492 6.62 18.03 33.42
N ILE A 493 5.47 18.56 33.83
CA ILE A 493 4.63 19.44 33.02
C ILE A 493 4.70 20.86 33.58
N THR A 494 5.07 21.83 32.73
CA THR A 494 5.08 23.26 33.04
C THR A 494 4.15 23.99 32.08
N PRO A 495 3.04 24.59 32.53
CA PRO A 495 2.22 25.44 31.66
C PRO A 495 2.98 26.71 31.25
N ASP A 496 2.60 27.29 30.12
CA ASP A 496 3.11 28.58 29.68
C ASP A 496 2.63 29.72 30.62
N GLU A 497 3.23 30.89 30.50
CA GLU A 497 2.84 32.06 31.29
C GLU A 497 1.36 32.41 31.06
N ASN A 498 0.63 32.66 32.15
CA ASN A 498 -0.84 32.82 32.17
C ASN A 498 -1.62 31.61 31.61
N CYS A 499 -1.14 30.37 31.79
CA CYS A 499 -1.90 29.15 31.46
C CYS A 499 -2.00 28.19 32.66
N VAL A 500 -2.99 27.29 32.64
CA VAL A 500 -3.09 26.14 33.56
C VAL A 500 -3.27 24.84 32.81
N ILE A 501 -2.80 23.73 33.37
CA ILE A 501 -3.07 22.40 32.83
C ILE A 501 -4.52 22.02 33.16
N ASP A 502 -5.31 21.73 32.13
CA ASP A 502 -6.69 21.27 32.25
C ASP A 502 -6.76 19.74 32.18
N LYS A 503 -6.02 19.14 31.24
CA LYS A 503 -6.07 17.69 31.02
C LYS A 503 -4.76 17.11 30.47
N VAL A 504 -4.38 15.96 31.01
CA VAL A 504 -3.34 15.08 30.47
C VAL A 504 -4.04 13.82 29.97
N THR A 505 -3.73 13.38 28.75
CA THR A 505 -4.25 12.14 28.16
C THR A 505 -3.09 11.36 27.57
N VAL A 506 -2.98 10.07 27.89
CA VAL A 506 -2.04 9.17 27.23
C VAL A 506 -2.85 8.15 26.43
N MET A 507 -2.47 7.93 25.18
CA MET A 507 -3.08 6.95 24.29
C MET A 507 -2.02 6.01 23.73
N ASP A 508 -2.36 4.73 23.55
CA ASP A 508 -1.56 3.80 22.76
C ASP A 508 -1.75 4.00 21.25
N ALA A 509 -1.00 3.25 20.44
CA ALA A 509 -1.09 3.27 18.98
C ALA A 509 -2.48 2.88 18.41
N ASP A 510 -3.32 2.18 19.19
CA ASP A 510 -4.70 1.82 18.83
C ASP A 510 -5.72 2.88 19.30
N ASN A 511 -5.28 3.97 19.95
CA ASN A 511 -6.07 5.06 20.55
C ASN A 511 -6.86 4.66 21.83
N ASN A 512 -6.48 3.58 22.53
CA ASN A 512 -7.03 3.32 23.86
C ASN A 512 -6.39 4.26 24.88
N VAL A 513 -7.20 4.79 25.82
CA VAL A 513 -6.70 5.68 26.88
C VAL A 513 -5.97 4.87 27.94
N ILE A 514 -4.67 5.12 28.08
CA ILE A 514 -3.83 4.57 29.15
C ILE A 514 -4.13 5.34 30.45
N PRO A 515 -4.40 4.65 31.58
CA PRO A 515 -4.67 5.31 32.85
C PRO A 515 -3.48 6.14 33.36
N VAL A 516 -3.68 7.45 33.49
CA VAL A 516 -2.73 8.37 34.13
C VAL A 516 -3.12 8.55 35.60
N ASN A 517 -2.15 8.42 36.51
CA ASN A 517 -2.31 8.67 37.93
C ASN A 517 -1.47 9.90 38.32
N ALA A 518 -2.14 11.03 38.52
CA ALA A 518 -1.52 12.36 38.63
C ALA A 518 -0.62 12.69 37.43
N ASP A 519 0.70 12.54 37.58
CA ASP A 519 1.75 12.83 36.61
C ASP A 519 2.37 11.57 35.98
N LYS A 520 1.80 10.38 36.25
CA LYS A 520 2.42 9.08 35.93
C LYS A 520 1.58 8.12 35.11
N PHE A 521 2.23 7.30 34.29
CA PHE A 521 1.62 6.14 33.62
C PHE A 521 2.62 4.97 33.53
N ILE A 522 2.12 3.76 33.25
CA ILE A 522 2.96 2.57 32.99
C ILE A 522 3.06 2.37 31.47
N MET A 523 4.26 2.15 30.95
CA MET A 523 4.48 1.99 29.51
C MET A 523 3.82 0.71 28.97
N PRO A 524 2.89 0.79 28.00
CA PRO A 524 2.26 -0.37 27.37
C PRO A 524 3.20 -1.07 26.38
N ALA A 525 2.75 -2.18 25.79
CA ALA A 525 3.50 -2.93 24.77
C ALA A 525 3.38 -2.30 23.36
N SER A 526 3.45 -0.97 23.29
CA SER A 526 3.25 -0.16 22.09
C SER A 526 3.81 1.24 22.29
N ASP A 527 4.09 1.94 21.20
CA ASP A 527 4.30 3.40 21.23
C ASP A 527 3.07 4.10 21.83
N VAL A 528 3.29 5.27 22.45
CA VAL A 528 2.24 6.11 23.02
C VAL A 528 2.31 7.55 22.54
N THR A 529 1.17 8.22 22.60
CA THR A 529 1.05 9.68 22.48
C THR A 529 0.58 10.28 23.81
N VAL A 530 1.35 11.24 24.34
CA VAL A 530 1.05 12.01 25.53
C VAL A 530 0.54 13.38 25.10
N THR A 531 -0.78 13.60 25.18
CA THR A 531 -1.41 14.89 24.88
C THR A 531 -1.65 15.68 26.16
N VAL A 532 -1.20 16.94 26.18
CA VAL A 532 -1.44 17.86 27.30
C VAL A 532 -2.19 19.10 26.80
N GLU A 533 -3.40 19.29 27.32
CA GLU A 533 -4.26 20.43 27.08
C GLU A 533 -4.06 21.46 28.22
N ALA A 534 -3.59 22.67 27.88
CA ALA A 534 -3.51 23.80 28.80
C ALA A 534 -4.43 24.95 28.36
N LEU A 535 -5.23 25.46 29.29
CA LEU A 535 -6.17 26.56 29.08
C LEU A 535 -5.52 27.91 29.44
N PRO A 536 -5.76 28.97 28.65
CA PRO A 536 -5.34 30.32 29.00
C PRO A 536 -6.11 30.85 30.21
N ILE A 537 -5.41 31.61 31.07
CA ILE A 537 -5.97 32.43 32.13
C ILE A 537 -6.26 33.80 31.51
N THR A 538 -7.53 34.14 31.33
CA THR A 538 -7.95 35.38 30.66
C THR A 538 -9.23 35.94 31.29
N ALA A 539 -9.60 37.17 30.92
CA ALA A 539 -10.90 37.74 31.25
C ALA A 539 -11.95 37.17 30.29
N TYR A 540 -13.09 36.69 30.80
CA TYR A 540 -14.17 36.15 29.98
C TYR A 540 -15.55 36.54 30.52
N ALA A 541 -16.53 36.55 29.63
CA ALA A 541 -17.94 36.70 29.95
C ALA A 541 -18.69 35.39 29.68
N GLU A 542 -19.76 35.12 30.42
CA GLU A 542 -20.54 33.88 30.39
C GLU A 542 -22.02 34.20 30.60
N TYR A 543 -22.90 33.81 29.67
CA TYR A 543 -24.33 34.12 29.73
C TYR A 543 -25.18 32.89 30.07
N ASP A 544 -25.87 32.97 31.20
CA ASP A 544 -26.84 31.97 31.63
C ASP A 544 -28.23 32.25 31.01
N TYR A 545 -28.66 31.36 30.11
CA TYR A 545 -29.96 31.45 29.44
C TYR A 545 -31.16 31.14 30.34
N GLU A 546 -31.00 30.43 31.46
CA GLU A 546 -32.08 30.14 32.41
C GLU A 546 -32.31 31.30 33.38
N THR A 547 -31.23 31.90 33.91
CA THR A 547 -31.32 33.04 34.85
C THR A 547 -31.27 34.41 34.18
N GLN A 548 -30.90 34.49 32.91
CA GLN A 548 -30.72 35.72 32.13
C GLN A 548 -29.64 36.67 32.69
N ILE A 549 -28.60 36.09 33.28
CA ILE A 549 -27.47 36.79 33.90
C ILE A 549 -26.23 36.69 32.99
N LEU A 550 -25.53 37.82 32.81
CA LEU A 550 -24.20 37.85 32.22
C LEU A 550 -23.14 37.94 33.32
N TYR A 551 -22.37 36.86 33.51
CA TYR A 551 -21.23 36.81 34.42
C TYR A 551 -19.96 37.32 33.75
N PHE A 552 -19.12 38.04 34.50
CA PHE A 552 -17.78 38.48 34.12
C PHE A 552 -16.78 37.82 35.07
N ARG A 553 -15.80 37.08 34.53
CA ARG A 553 -14.87 36.23 35.28
C ARG A 553 -13.43 36.41 34.80
N TYR A 554 -12.45 36.06 35.64
CA TYR A 554 -11.06 35.97 35.23
C TYR A 554 -10.47 34.64 35.70
N GLY A 555 -9.97 33.82 34.79
CA GLY A 555 -9.53 32.48 35.12
C GLY A 555 -9.28 31.60 33.89
N PRO A 556 -9.07 30.27 34.11
CA PRO A 556 -8.95 29.29 33.05
C PRO A 556 -10.18 29.31 32.14
N TYR A 557 -9.97 29.58 30.86
CA TYR A 557 -11.05 29.80 29.89
C TYR A 557 -11.02 28.77 28.76
N ARG A 558 -12.20 28.23 28.44
CA ARG A 558 -12.46 27.42 27.24
C ARG A 558 -13.68 28.02 26.55
N GLU A 559 -13.59 28.33 25.26
CA GLU A 559 -14.67 28.96 24.50
C GLU A 559 -15.85 28.00 24.30
N THR A 560 -17.07 28.56 24.37
CA THR A 560 -18.34 27.82 24.16
C THR A 560 -19.30 28.68 23.34
N SER A 561 -20.52 28.20 23.07
CA SER A 561 -21.57 29.04 22.45
C SER A 561 -22.02 30.20 23.34
N ASP A 562 -21.81 30.09 24.66
CA ASP A 562 -22.47 30.89 25.69
C ASP A 562 -21.44 31.67 26.54
N SER A 563 -20.13 31.53 26.24
CA SER A 563 -19.03 32.17 26.95
C SER A 563 -17.92 32.64 26.01
N TRP A 564 -17.44 33.87 26.22
CA TRP A 564 -16.54 34.57 25.29
C TRP A 564 -15.38 35.28 26.01
N GLU A 565 -14.19 35.24 25.42
CA GLU A 565 -13.03 36.00 25.89
C GLU A 565 -13.24 37.51 25.73
N ILE A 566 -12.93 38.28 26.78
CA ILE A 566 -13.03 39.75 26.78
C ILE A 566 -11.74 40.34 26.22
N LYS A 567 -11.75 40.54 24.91
CA LYS A 567 -10.72 41.29 24.17
C LYS A 567 -11.03 42.78 24.19
N ASP A 568 -10.01 43.61 23.93
CA ASP A 568 -10.11 45.06 23.82
C ASP A 568 -10.81 45.55 22.52
N ASP A 569 -11.40 44.64 21.75
CA ASP A 569 -12.12 44.92 20.50
C ASP A 569 -13.38 45.79 20.71
N SER A 570 -13.73 46.60 19.72
CA SER A 570 -14.85 47.57 19.80
C SER A 570 -16.26 46.96 19.70
N ILE A 571 -16.37 45.64 19.47
CA ILE A 571 -17.63 44.90 19.39
C ILE A 571 -17.57 43.72 20.35
N LYS A 572 -18.40 43.72 21.40
CA LYS A 572 -18.45 42.61 22.36
C LYS A 572 -19.45 41.53 21.92
N PRO A 573 -19.14 40.22 22.02
CA PRO A 573 -20.00 39.14 21.53
C PRO A 573 -21.43 39.15 22.09
N TRP A 574 -21.58 39.47 23.38
CA TRP A 574 -22.88 39.51 24.06
C TRP A 574 -23.80 40.67 23.62
N LYS A 575 -23.34 41.61 22.77
CA LYS A 575 -24.10 42.79 22.29
C LYS A 575 -25.46 42.48 21.64
N TYR A 576 -25.67 41.24 21.19
CA TYR A 576 -26.92 40.82 20.56
C TYR A 576 -27.93 40.17 21.52
N ILE A 577 -27.55 39.94 22.79
CA ILE A 577 -28.36 39.25 23.81
C ILE A 577 -29.35 40.23 24.45
N ARG A 578 -30.48 40.45 23.79
CA ARG A 578 -31.52 41.44 24.19
C ARG A 578 -32.16 41.20 25.56
N TYR A 579 -31.94 40.06 26.18
CA TYR A 579 -32.64 39.62 27.39
C TYR A 579 -31.76 39.59 28.65
N ILE A 580 -30.55 40.14 28.62
CA ILE A 580 -29.74 40.29 29.84
C ILE A 580 -30.54 41.17 30.83
N THR A 581 -30.86 40.62 31.99
CA THR A 581 -31.59 41.34 33.06
C THR A 581 -30.64 41.90 34.12
N LYS A 582 -29.52 41.22 34.33
CA LYS A 582 -28.49 41.54 35.33
C LYS A 582 -27.10 41.18 34.81
N ALA A 583 -26.10 41.98 35.17
CA ALA A 583 -24.69 41.63 35.05
C ALA A 583 -24.10 41.32 36.44
N VAL A 584 -23.13 40.40 36.50
CA VAL A 584 -22.43 40.01 37.74
C VAL A 584 -20.94 39.92 37.47
N PHE A 585 -20.16 40.75 38.15
CA PHE A 585 -18.71 40.62 38.21
C PHE A 585 -18.32 39.68 39.35
N ASP A 586 -17.64 38.59 39.01
CA ASP A 586 -17.05 37.68 39.98
C ASP A 586 -15.82 38.33 40.64
N PRO A 587 -15.53 38.09 41.94
CA PRO A 587 -14.37 38.67 42.61
C PRO A 587 -13.01 38.38 41.95
N SER A 588 -12.92 37.34 41.11
CA SER A 588 -11.75 37.08 40.26
C SER A 588 -11.46 38.23 39.27
N PHE A 589 -12.48 38.96 38.81
CA PHE A 589 -12.37 39.99 37.78
C PHE A 589 -11.49 41.18 38.19
N VAL A 590 -11.17 41.33 39.48
CA VAL A 590 -10.18 42.29 40.00
C VAL A 590 -8.78 42.12 39.40
N GLN A 591 -8.50 41.01 38.71
CA GLN A 591 -7.26 40.76 37.95
C GLN A 591 -7.34 41.21 36.48
N ALA A 592 -8.53 41.40 35.92
CA ALA A 592 -8.70 41.88 34.55
C ALA A 592 -8.26 43.36 34.43
N ARG A 593 -7.63 43.72 33.31
CA ARG A 593 -7.23 45.10 32.97
C ARG A 593 -7.74 45.46 31.56
N PRO A 594 -9.06 45.58 31.38
CA PRO A 594 -9.61 46.01 30.09
C PRO A 594 -9.13 47.42 29.76
N LYS A 595 -8.87 47.67 28.48
CA LYS A 595 -8.56 48.99 27.93
C LYS A 595 -9.74 49.60 27.19
N ASN A 596 -10.70 48.76 26.76
CA ASN A 596 -11.88 49.19 26.04
C ASN A 596 -13.19 48.67 26.66
N THR A 597 -13.95 49.60 27.28
CA THR A 597 -15.28 49.35 27.86
C THR A 597 -16.45 49.77 26.97
N ARG A 598 -16.18 50.13 25.71
CA ARG A 598 -17.19 50.61 24.75
C ARG A 598 -18.36 49.64 24.65
N SER A 599 -19.57 50.18 24.80
CA SER A 599 -20.84 49.45 24.66
C SER A 599 -21.03 48.19 25.56
N TRP A 600 -20.28 47.99 26.65
CA TRP A 600 -20.38 46.75 27.46
C TRP A 600 -21.82 46.45 27.94
N PHE A 601 -22.56 47.49 28.34
CA PHE A 601 -23.94 47.44 28.84
C PHE A 601 -24.94 48.17 27.94
N ALA A 602 -24.62 48.37 26.65
CA ALA A 602 -25.40 49.20 25.74
C ALA A 602 -26.68 48.54 25.20
N ALA A 603 -27.78 49.31 25.25
CA ALA A 603 -29.08 49.06 24.63
C ALA A 603 -29.79 47.77 25.08
N TYR A 604 -29.56 47.34 26.33
CA TYR A 604 -30.31 46.25 26.95
C TYR A 604 -31.57 46.80 27.65
N ASP A 605 -32.70 46.79 26.94
CA ASP A 605 -34.04 47.21 27.42
C ASP A 605 -34.52 46.53 28.73
N SER A 606 -33.78 45.54 29.23
CA SER A 606 -34.09 44.75 30.44
C SER A 606 -33.01 44.78 31.53
N LEU A 607 -31.84 45.37 31.27
CA LEU A 607 -30.73 45.40 32.23
C LEU A 607 -31.04 46.41 33.35
N THR A 608 -31.26 45.89 34.56
CA THR A 608 -31.76 46.65 35.72
C THR A 608 -30.84 46.62 36.93
N ASP A 609 -29.82 45.77 36.92
CA ASP A 609 -28.93 45.51 38.06
C ASP A 609 -27.52 45.12 37.58
N ILE A 610 -26.48 45.56 38.30
CA ILE A 610 -25.07 45.21 38.07
C ILE A 610 -24.43 44.96 39.42
N GLU A 611 -24.07 43.71 39.71
CA GLU A 611 -23.46 43.29 40.98
C GLU A 611 -21.94 43.13 40.84
N GLY A 612 -21.18 43.51 41.86
CA GLY A 612 -19.72 43.36 41.88
C GLY A 612 -18.96 44.36 41.02
N ILE A 613 -19.59 45.46 40.58
CA ILE A 613 -18.95 46.45 39.68
C ILE A 613 -17.65 47.05 40.26
N GLU A 614 -17.46 46.99 41.58
CA GLU A 614 -16.22 47.31 42.28
C GLU A 614 -15.02 46.40 41.92
N TYR A 615 -15.25 45.25 41.29
CA TYR A 615 -14.20 44.37 40.74
C TYR A 615 -13.80 44.73 39.30
N LEU A 616 -14.52 45.64 38.63
CA LEU A 616 -14.12 46.16 37.32
C LEU A 616 -13.01 47.21 37.49
N ASN A 617 -11.76 46.77 37.37
CA ASN A 617 -10.63 47.70 37.37
C ASN A 617 -10.58 48.49 36.04
N THR A 618 -10.77 49.81 36.11
CA THR A 618 -10.78 50.71 34.95
C THR A 618 -9.45 51.44 34.70
N SER A 619 -8.39 51.18 35.48
CA SER A 619 -7.18 52.03 35.47
C SER A 619 -6.36 51.98 34.17
N GLU A 620 -6.72 51.11 33.22
CA GLU A 620 -6.13 51.05 31.87
C GLU A 620 -7.14 51.40 30.76
N VAL A 621 -8.37 51.77 31.11
CA VAL A 621 -9.44 52.07 30.15
C VAL A 621 -9.20 53.44 29.50
N THR A 622 -9.22 53.46 28.17
CA THR A 622 -9.15 54.71 27.38
C THR A 622 -10.49 55.08 26.73
N ASP A 623 -11.44 54.14 26.71
CA ASP A 623 -12.69 54.23 25.96
C ASP A 623 -13.88 53.69 26.79
N MET A 624 -14.78 54.59 27.19
CA MET A 624 -16.04 54.31 27.91
C MET A 624 -17.29 54.64 27.07
N ASN A 625 -17.13 54.80 25.76
CA ASN A 625 -18.19 55.23 24.86
C ASN A 625 -19.42 54.29 24.93
N SER A 626 -20.61 54.87 25.09
CA SER A 626 -21.88 54.14 25.23
C SER A 626 -21.88 53.07 26.33
N MET A 627 -20.97 53.09 27.32
CA MET A 627 -20.74 51.96 28.24
C MET A 627 -22.03 51.50 28.95
N PHE A 628 -22.88 52.43 29.39
CA PHE A 628 -24.17 52.19 30.04
C PHE A 628 -25.36 52.71 29.21
N TYR A 629 -25.21 52.84 27.89
CA TYR A 629 -26.27 53.34 26.99
C TYR A 629 -27.60 52.61 27.23
N GLY A 630 -28.65 53.34 27.58
CA GLY A 630 -30.00 52.82 27.79
C GLY A 630 -30.18 51.99 29.07
N TYR A 631 -29.26 52.04 30.03
CA TYR A 631 -29.38 51.29 31.29
C TYR A 631 -30.69 51.61 32.03
N THR A 632 -31.42 50.56 32.42
CA THR A 632 -32.80 50.69 32.93
C THR A 632 -32.91 50.56 34.45
N GLY A 633 -31.79 50.36 35.16
CA GLY A 633 -31.78 50.36 36.63
C GLY A 633 -32.07 51.74 37.23
N ALA A 634 -32.54 51.74 38.48
CA ALA A 634 -32.86 52.98 39.22
C ALA A 634 -31.62 53.63 39.90
N SER A 635 -30.53 52.87 39.99
CA SER A 635 -29.26 53.25 40.61
C SER A 635 -28.10 52.58 39.87
N LEU A 636 -26.96 53.25 39.81
CA LEU A 636 -25.70 52.77 39.26
C LEU A 636 -24.58 53.39 40.10
N ASP A 637 -23.60 52.58 40.52
CA ASP A 637 -22.41 53.05 41.20
C ASP A 637 -21.22 53.03 40.23
N VAL A 638 -20.59 54.20 40.04
CA VAL A 638 -19.36 54.38 39.26
C VAL A 638 -18.28 55.10 40.08
N SER A 639 -18.47 55.25 41.39
CA SER A 639 -17.58 56.00 42.28
C SER A 639 -16.18 55.40 42.42
N GLY A 640 -16.04 54.11 42.13
CA GLY A 640 -14.76 53.39 42.10
C GLY A 640 -14.00 53.45 40.76
N PHE A 641 -14.50 54.16 39.74
CA PHE A 641 -13.85 54.20 38.43
C PHE A 641 -12.68 55.20 38.41
N ASP A 642 -11.47 54.69 38.14
CA ASP A 642 -10.38 55.52 37.61
C ASP A 642 -10.68 55.84 36.15
N THR A 643 -10.84 57.11 35.82
CA THR A 643 -11.11 57.61 34.46
C THR A 643 -9.96 58.43 33.87
N SER A 644 -8.81 58.53 34.55
CA SER A 644 -7.73 59.47 34.22
C SER A 644 -7.09 59.27 32.83
N LYS A 645 -7.25 58.07 32.25
CA LYS A 645 -6.80 57.71 30.90
C LYS A 645 -7.91 57.75 29.83
N VAL A 646 -9.17 58.00 30.20
CA VAL A 646 -10.31 57.96 29.28
C VAL A 646 -10.34 59.21 28.41
N THR A 647 -10.43 59.02 27.09
CA THR A 647 -10.50 60.12 26.11
C THR A 647 -11.89 60.24 25.47
N ASP A 648 -12.64 59.14 25.39
CA ASP A 648 -13.99 59.06 24.82
C ASP A 648 -15.02 58.62 25.89
N PHE A 649 -15.90 59.56 26.25
CA PHE A 649 -17.07 59.35 27.12
C PHE A 649 -18.40 59.53 26.33
N GLU A 650 -18.39 59.55 24.99
CA GLU A 650 -19.62 59.87 24.24
C GLU A 650 -20.73 58.87 24.51
N ASP A 651 -21.96 59.37 24.65
CA ASP A 651 -23.17 58.59 24.93
C ASP A 651 -23.09 57.69 26.20
N MET A 652 -22.10 57.85 27.09
CA MET A 652 -21.79 56.90 28.19
C MET A 652 -23.00 56.51 29.05
N PHE A 653 -23.84 57.48 29.43
CA PHE A 653 -25.10 57.29 30.15
C PHE A 653 -26.33 57.71 29.32
N TYR A 654 -26.21 57.77 27.98
CA TYR A 654 -27.33 58.13 27.09
C TYR A 654 -28.56 57.28 27.41
N GLY A 655 -29.72 57.90 27.60
CA GLY A 655 -30.99 57.20 27.75
C GLY A 655 -31.16 56.45 29.06
N CYS A 656 -30.34 56.72 30.09
CA CYS A 656 -30.49 56.14 31.44
C CYS A 656 -31.70 56.75 32.20
N LYS A 657 -32.89 56.65 31.60
CA LYS A 657 -34.13 57.33 32.01
C LYS A 657 -34.54 57.09 33.46
N ASN A 658 -34.17 55.95 34.04
CA ASN A 658 -34.59 55.56 35.39
C ASN A 658 -33.63 56.03 36.49
N LEU A 659 -32.43 56.53 36.15
CA LEU A 659 -31.55 57.15 37.14
C LEU A 659 -32.15 58.47 37.63
N THR A 660 -32.23 58.61 38.95
CA THR A 660 -32.71 59.84 39.63
C THR A 660 -31.56 60.68 40.18
N SER A 661 -30.44 60.02 40.50
CA SER A 661 -29.14 60.57 40.88
C SER A 661 -28.05 59.64 40.35
N LEU A 662 -26.89 60.20 40.03
CA LEU A 662 -25.66 59.50 39.66
C LEU A 662 -24.50 60.30 40.27
N ASP A 663 -23.49 59.62 40.81
CA ASP A 663 -22.27 60.28 41.30
C ASP A 663 -21.16 60.12 40.26
N VAL A 664 -20.71 61.24 39.70
CA VAL A 664 -19.56 61.35 38.79
C VAL A 664 -18.50 62.31 39.34
N SER A 665 -18.59 62.69 40.63
CA SER A 665 -17.70 63.68 41.24
C SER A 665 -16.23 63.25 41.29
N GLY A 666 -15.97 61.94 41.25
CA GLY A 666 -14.64 61.34 41.15
C GLY A 666 -14.07 61.20 39.73
N PHE A 667 -14.81 61.57 38.67
CA PHE A 667 -14.33 61.41 37.30
C PHE A 667 -13.26 62.47 36.96
N ASP A 668 -12.02 62.02 36.76
CA ASP A 668 -11.01 62.81 36.07
C ASP A 668 -11.33 62.83 34.56
N THR A 669 -11.79 63.98 34.07
CA THR A 669 -12.02 64.23 32.64
C THR A 669 -10.88 65.00 31.98
N SER A 670 -9.74 65.20 32.65
CA SER A 670 -8.62 65.99 32.12
C SER A 670 -7.97 65.40 30.87
N SER A 671 -8.27 64.14 30.53
CA SER A 671 -7.89 63.46 29.28
C SER A 671 -9.00 63.44 28.20
N ALA A 672 -10.21 63.91 28.51
CA ALA A 672 -11.37 63.82 27.60
C ALA A 672 -11.23 64.70 26.35
N GLU A 673 -11.49 64.13 25.17
CA GLU A 673 -11.59 64.85 23.89
C GLU A 673 -13.05 65.12 23.49
N SER A 674 -13.99 64.30 23.96
CA SER A 674 -15.44 64.45 23.75
C SER A 674 -16.26 64.01 24.97
N LEU A 675 -17.26 64.81 25.32
CA LEU A 675 -18.31 64.50 26.32
C LEU A 675 -19.71 64.53 25.67
N LYS A 676 -19.78 64.37 24.34
CA LYS A 676 -21.02 64.43 23.56
C LYS A 676 -22.09 63.49 24.15
N ASN A 677 -23.31 64.00 24.29
CA ASN A 677 -24.49 63.25 24.74
C ASN A 677 -24.36 62.51 26.09
N MET A 678 -23.34 62.77 26.92
CA MET A 678 -22.97 61.91 28.06
C MET A 678 -24.14 61.56 28.99
N PHE A 679 -25.08 62.49 29.20
CA PHE A 679 -26.31 62.29 29.99
C PHE A 679 -27.60 62.49 29.17
N TYR A 680 -27.52 62.53 27.83
CA TYR A 680 -28.66 62.76 26.93
C TYR A 680 -29.84 61.83 27.29
N ASN A 681 -31.06 62.35 27.42
CA ASN A 681 -32.29 61.57 27.68
C ASN A 681 -32.30 60.82 29.04
N CYS A 682 -31.51 61.28 30.02
CA CYS A 682 -31.67 60.90 31.44
C CYS A 682 -32.89 61.61 32.06
N GLU A 683 -34.09 61.26 31.60
CA GLU A 683 -35.32 62.01 31.84
C GLU A 683 -35.62 62.33 33.32
N ASN A 684 -35.33 61.43 34.26
CA ASN A 684 -35.61 61.59 35.70
C ASN A 684 -34.42 62.10 36.54
N LEU A 685 -33.27 62.40 35.95
CA LEU A 685 -32.08 62.86 36.67
C LEU A 685 -32.33 64.27 37.25
N ILE A 686 -32.40 64.39 38.58
CA ILE A 686 -32.84 65.62 39.27
C ILE A 686 -31.70 66.64 39.36
N SER A 687 -30.49 66.15 39.60
CA SER A 687 -29.24 66.90 39.76
C SER A 687 -28.06 65.99 39.45
N ILE A 688 -26.99 66.56 38.90
CA ILE A 688 -25.72 65.88 38.63
C ILE A 688 -24.58 66.86 38.99
N ASP A 689 -23.57 66.38 39.71
CA ASP A 689 -22.40 67.17 40.05
C ASP A 689 -21.32 66.96 38.97
N VAL A 690 -21.05 68.01 38.20
CA VAL A 690 -20.00 68.05 37.17
C VAL A 690 -18.94 69.11 37.51
N SER A 691 -18.87 69.57 38.77
CA SER A 691 -17.93 70.59 39.20
C SER A 691 -16.46 70.14 39.08
N GLY A 692 -16.18 68.85 39.21
CA GLY A 692 -14.86 68.27 38.98
C GLY A 692 -14.42 68.16 37.51
N PHE A 693 -15.33 68.37 36.55
CA PHE A 693 -15.03 68.15 35.13
C PHE A 693 -14.09 69.23 34.57
N ASN A 694 -12.88 68.83 34.20
CA ASN A 694 -11.99 69.63 33.37
C ASN A 694 -12.36 69.43 31.90
N THR A 695 -12.83 70.48 31.23
CA THR A 695 -13.24 70.43 29.81
C THR A 695 -12.24 71.08 28.85
N SER A 696 -11.04 71.51 29.30
CA SER A 696 -10.15 72.36 28.49
C SER A 696 -9.60 71.71 27.21
N LYS A 697 -9.60 70.37 27.15
CA LYS A 697 -9.25 69.57 25.94
C LYS A 697 -10.47 69.15 25.11
N VAL A 698 -11.68 69.24 25.66
CA VAL A 698 -12.90 68.74 25.03
C VAL A 698 -13.25 69.61 23.82
N THR A 699 -13.59 68.98 22.69
CA THR A 699 -13.94 69.72 21.46
C THR A 699 -15.39 69.52 20.99
N ASP A 700 -16.13 68.61 21.62
CA ASP A 700 -17.56 68.37 21.39
C ASP A 700 -18.27 68.08 22.73
N MET A 701 -19.32 68.86 23.02
CA MET A 701 -20.27 68.63 24.13
C MET A 701 -21.72 68.76 23.64
N GLY A 702 -21.96 68.51 22.34
CA GLY A 702 -23.28 68.48 21.75
C GLY A 702 -24.20 67.52 22.51
N GLY A 703 -25.42 67.97 22.80
CA GLY A 703 -26.46 67.17 23.46
C GLY A 703 -26.18 66.70 24.89
N MET A 704 -25.09 67.13 25.56
CA MET A 704 -24.59 66.54 26.81
C MET A 704 -25.66 66.35 27.91
N PHE A 705 -26.57 67.31 28.10
CA PHE A 705 -27.69 67.25 29.06
C PHE A 705 -29.08 67.31 28.37
N ALA A 706 -29.15 67.11 27.05
CA ALA A 706 -30.41 67.24 26.33
C ALA A 706 -31.43 66.22 26.83
N SER A 707 -32.69 66.61 26.97
CA SER A 707 -33.80 65.78 27.47
C SER A 707 -33.59 65.22 28.90
N CYS A 708 -32.69 65.81 29.70
CA CYS A 708 -32.68 65.65 31.15
C CYS A 708 -33.88 66.37 31.78
N SER A 709 -35.09 65.87 31.53
CA SER A 709 -36.35 66.61 31.74
C SER A 709 -36.56 67.06 33.18
N GLY A 710 -36.12 66.24 34.14
CA GLY A 710 -36.20 66.46 35.58
C GLY A 710 -35.13 67.35 36.20
N LEU A 711 -34.09 67.72 35.44
CA LEU A 711 -32.93 68.47 35.93
C LEU A 711 -33.34 69.87 36.38
N THR A 712 -33.31 70.14 37.69
CA THR A 712 -33.80 71.41 38.25
C THR A 712 -32.76 72.54 38.21
N SER A 713 -31.48 72.17 38.22
CA SER A 713 -30.32 73.05 38.30
C SER A 713 -29.06 72.29 37.88
N ILE A 714 -28.13 72.99 37.23
CA ILE A 714 -26.81 72.46 36.86
C ILE A 714 -25.76 73.57 37.06
N ASP A 715 -24.60 73.23 37.61
CA ASP A 715 -23.43 74.11 37.65
C ASP A 715 -22.48 73.70 36.53
N VAL A 716 -22.31 74.59 35.55
CA VAL A 716 -21.34 74.47 34.45
C VAL A 716 -20.28 75.56 34.51
N SER A 717 -20.11 76.21 35.67
CA SER A 717 -19.22 77.37 35.84
C SER A 717 -17.72 77.01 35.73
N ASN A 718 -17.36 75.73 35.78
CA ASN A 718 -15.99 75.24 35.55
C ASN A 718 -15.71 74.85 34.08
N PHE A 719 -16.72 74.84 33.21
CA PHE A 719 -16.56 74.41 31.82
C PHE A 719 -15.84 75.52 31.00
N ASP A 720 -14.64 75.22 30.53
CA ASP A 720 -14.03 75.92 29.40
C ASP A 720 -14.70 75.44 28.10
N THR A 721 -15.29 76.38 27.36
CA THR A 721 -15.95 76.13 26.07
C THR A 721 -15.16 76.67 24.87
N SER A 722 -13.97 77.24 25.09
CA SER A 722 -13.22 77.98 24.06
C SER A 722 -12.70 77.10 22.91
N SER A 723 -12.55 75.80 23.16
CA SER A 723 -12.14 74.78 22.18
C SER A 723 -13.33 74.10 21.44
N LEU A 724 -14.58 74.37 21.85
CA LEU A 724 -15.74 73.61 21.35
C LEU A 724 -16.14 73.97 19.92
N LYS A 725 -16.40 72.93 19.12
CA LYS A 725 -16.93 73.01 17.75
C LYS A 725 -18.46 72.93 17.72
N ASP A 726 -19.04 72.23 18.69
CA ASP A 726 -20.48 71.96 18.77
C ASP A 726 -20.99 72.08 20.22
N ILE A 727 -22.10 72.79 20.41
CA ILE A 727 -22.91 72.81 21.66
C ILE A 727 -24.40 72.59 21.34
N SER A 728 -24.71 72.08 20.16
CA SER A 728 -26.07 71.96 19.69
C SER A 728 -26.87 71.03 20.59
N THR A 729 -28.12 71.42 20.85
CA THR A 729 -29.04 70.76 21.80
C THR A 729 -28.54 70.60 23.25
N MET A 730 -27.40 71.17 23.68
CA MET A 730 -26.74 70.84 24.96
C MET A 730 -27.67 70.81 26.19
N PHE A 731 -28.67 71.69 26.27
CA PHE A 731 -29.68 71.73 27.33
C PHE A 731 -31.12 71.55 26.82
N ALA A 732 -31.31 71.19 25.55
CA ALA A 732 -32.62 71.14 24.90
C ALA A 732 -33.54 70.12 25.59
N GLY A 733 -34.73 70.54 26.03
CA GLY A 733 -35.66 69.68 26.76
C GLY A 733 -35.32 69.48 28.25
N CYS A 734 -34.44 70.29 28.84
CA CYS A 734 -34.30 70.40 30.30
C CYS A 734 -35.53 71.11 30.91
N THR A 735 -36.69 70.45 30.85
CA THR A 735 -38.00 71.11 31.07
C THR A 735 -38.16 71.72 32.45
N GLN A 736 -37.45 71.24 33.47
CA GLN A 736 -37.54 71.71 34.86
C GLN A 736 -36.49 72.77 35.23
N LEU A 737 -35.53 73.06 34.34
CA LEU A 737 -34.46 74.02 34.57
C LEU A 737 -35.01 75.45 34.49
N LYS A 738 -34.85 76.22 35.57
CA LYS A 738 -35.35 77.62 35.67
C LYS A 738 -34.31 78.67 35.36
N THR A 739 -33.07 78.41 35.73
CA THR A 739 -31.96 79.36 35.61
C THR A 739 -30.71 78.58 35.25
N ILE A 740 -29.93 79.11 34.32
CA ILE A 740 -28.60 78.57 34.00
C ILE A 740 -27.56 79.68 34.03
N ASP A 741 -26.40 79.37 34.61
CA ASP A 741 -25.26 80.29 34.70
C ASP A 741 -24.19 79.88 33.69
N LEU A 742 -24.05 80.69 32.64
CA LEU A 742 -23.14 80.49 31.52
C LEU A 742 -22.05 81.58 31.51
N ARG A 743 -21.77 82.19 32.67
CA ARG A 743 -20.72 83.21 32.82
C ARG A 743 -19.33 82.72 32.35
N SER A 744 -19.04 81.43 32.46
CA SER A 744 -17.80 80.79 31.95
C SER A 744 -17.76 80.56 30.43
N PHE A 745 -18.91 80.59 29.74
CA PHE A 745 -19.00 80.14 28.34
C PHE A 745 -18.43 81.17 27.36
N ASN A 746 -17.25 80.89 26.83
CA ASN A 746 -16.62 81.59 25.70
C ASN A 746 -16.87 80.78 24.40
N VAL A 747 -18.06 80.89 23.82
CA VAL A 747 -18.47 80.09 22.65
C VAL A 747 -17.81 80.65 21.37
N PRO A 748 -17.04 79.84 20.61
CA PRO A 748 -16.34 80.31 19.41
C PRO A 748 -17.27 80.74 18.27
N LYS A 749 -16.75 81.58 17.36
CA LYS A 749 -17.53 82.13 16.24
C LYS A 749 -18.11 81.08 15.30
N TYR A 750 -17.38 79.99 15.08
CA TYR A 750 -17.73 78.93 14.14
C TYR A 750 -18.35 77.70 14.82
N ASN A 751 -18.88 77.88 16.04
CA ASN A 751 -19.52 76.82 16.81
C ASN A 751 -20.99 76.59 16.36
N ASN A 752 -21.42 75.33 16.33
CA ASN A 752 -22.78 74.92 16.03
C ASN A 752 -23.71 75.13 17.25
N ALA A 753 -24.23 76.35 17.43
CA ALA A 753 -25.12 76.71 18.54
C ALA A 753 -26.61 76.50 18.20
N VAL A 754 -26.96 75.33 17.67
CA VAL A 754 -28.32 74.99 17.18
C VAL A 754 -29.19 74.38 18.29
N LEU A 755 -30.45 74.79 18.40
CA LEU A 755 -31.44 74.25 19.36
C LEU A 755 -31.02 74.24 20.86
N VAL A 756 -30.01 75.01 21.29
CA VAL A 756 -29.32 74.83 22.60
C VAL A 756 -30.26 74.77 23.82
N PHE A 757 -31.29 75.62 23.88
CA PHE A 757 -32.30 75.68 24.95
C PHE A 757 -33.71 75.29 24.47
N ARG A 758 -33.83 74.70 23.28
CA ARG A 758 -35.12 74.33 22.67
C ARG A 758 -35.95 73.46 23.63
N ASP A 759 -37.23 73.78 23.81
CA ASP A 759 -38.17 73.14 24.74
C ASP A 759 -37.81 73.25 26.25
N CYS A 760 -36.96 74.21 26.67
CA CYS A 760 -36.77 74.56 28.08
C CYS A 760 -37.93 75.41 28.63
N VAL A 761 -39.13 74.82 28.69
CA VAL A 761 -40.41 75.52 28.98
C VAL A 761 -40.49 76.24 30.33
N ASN A 762 -39.65 75.90 31.31
CA ASN A 762 -39.58 76.60 32.61
C ASN A 762 -38.38 77.56 32.75
N LEU A 763 -37.56 77.75 31.71
CA LEU A 763 -36.37 78.61 31.77
C LEU A 763 -36.78 80.08 31.85
N GLU A 764 -36.53 80.68 33.02
CA GLU A 764 -36.90 82.06 33.38
C GLU A 764 -35.73 83.03 33.13
N THR A 765 -34.47 82.59 33.27
CA THR A 765 -33.28 83.46 33.09
C THR A 765 -32.02 82.69 32.64
N ILE A 766 -31.23 83.29 31.75
CA ILE A 766 -29.91 82.81 31.31
C ILE A 766 -28.86 83.87 31.69
N TYR A 767 -27.86 83.52 32.50
CA TYR A 767 -26.79 84.45 32.90
C TYR A 767 -25.53 84.31 32.02
N VAL A 768 -24.91 85.45 31.69
CA VAL A 768 -23.63 85.54 30.95
C VAL A 768 -22.72 86.60 31.58
N ALA A 769 -21.41 86.54 31.29
CA ALA A 769 -20.40 87.44 31.86
C ALA A 769 -20.62 88.93 31.52
N THR A 770 -20.71 89.25 30.23
CA THR A 770 -20.93 90.61 29.72
C THR A 770 -21.74 90.57 28.42
N ALA A 771 -22.19 91.75 27.97
CA ALA A 771 -22.81 91.89 26.66
C ALA A 771 -21.87 91.43 25.53
N ASP A 772 -22.39 90.52 24.71
CA ASP A 772 -22.02 90.24 23.33
C ASP A 772 -20.58 89.72 23.06
N THR A 773 -19.70 89.64 24.07
CA THR A 773 -18.34 89.09 23.93
C THR A 773 -18.27 87.58 24.17
N ALA A 774 -19.14 87.02 25.02
CA ALA A 774 -19.10 85.63 25.45
C ALA A 774 -19.55 84.64 24.36
N TRP A 775 -20.68 84.92 23.70
CA TRP A 775 -21.37 83.97 22.83
C TRP A 775 -21.23 84.33 21.33
N LYS A 776 -20.10 83.98 20.71
CA LYS A 776 -19.73 84.51 19.39
C LYS A 776 -20.32 83.75 18.19
N ALA A 777 -21.01 82.62 18.43
CA ALA A 777 -21.47 81.69 17.41
C ALA A 777 -22.33 82.38 16.32
N ASN A 778 -21.92 82.25 15.06
CA ASN A 778 -22.60 82.91 13.93
C ASN A 778 -23.69 82.06 13.26
N SER A 779 -23.99 80.88 13.80
CA SER A 779 -25.04 79.98 13.30
C SER A 779 -25.74 79.26 14.45
N GLY A 780 -27.05 79.46 14.57
CA GLY A 780 -27.91 78.78 15.52
C GLY A 780 -29.38 79.07 15.20
N TRP A 781 -30.15 78.03 14.89
CA TRP A 781 -31.58 78.11 14.60
C TRP A 781 -32.40 77.44 15.71
N ASN A 782 -33.58 77.99 16.00
CA ASN A 782 -34.50 77.57 17.06
C ASN A 782 -33.83 77.43 18.45
N VAL A 783 -32.81 78.25 18.72
CA VAL A 783 -31.97 78.22 19.94
C VAL A 783 -32.80 78.33 21.22
N PHE A 784 -33.81 79.19 21.20
CA PHE A 784 -34.72 79.48 22.33
C PHE A 784 -36.15 79.01 22.06
N TYR A 785 -36.36 78.14 21.07
CA TYR A 785 -37.70 77.69 20.68
C TYR A 785 -38.45 77.10 21.87
N ASN A 786 -39.69 77.53 22.10
CA ASN A 786 -40.54 77.07 23.21
C ASN A 786 -39.97 77.36 24.63
N CYS A 787 -39.16 78.41 24.78
CA CYS A 787 -38.75 78.95 26.09
C CYS A 787 -39.76 79.99 26.62
N GLU A 788 -41.04 79.62 26.75
CA GLU A 788 -42.15 80.58 26.96
C GLU A 788 -42.05 81.49 28.19
N LYS A 789 -41.22 81.15 29.18
CA LYS A 789 -41.00 81.94 30.41
C LYS A 789 -39.78 82.86 30.37
N LEU A 790 -38.98 82.80 29.32
CA LEU A 790 -37.67 83.46 29.27
C LEU A 790 -37.83 84.99 29.21
N VAL A 791 -37.15 85.68 30.11
CA VAL A 791 -37.08 87.15 30.13
C VAL A 791 -35.60 87.57 30.17
N GLY A 792 -35.17 88.32 29.16
CA GLY A 792 -33.81 88.87 29.10
C GLY A 792 -33.57 89.99 30.10
N GLY A 793 -32.30 90.28 30.40
CA GLY A 793 -31.92 91.19 31.48
C GLY A 793 -32.42 92.63 31.32
N THR A 794 -32.72 93.06 30.09
CA THR A 794 -33.34 94.34 29.76
C THR A 794 -34.88 94.36 29.90
N GLY A 795 -35.49 93.28 30.39
CA GLY A 795 -36.95 93.10 30.44
C GLY A 795 -37.56 92.62 29.13
N THR A 796 -36.74 92.11 28.20
CA THR A 796 -37.18 91.60 26.90
C THR A 796 -37.94 90.28 27.07
N PRO A 797 -39.25 90.22 26.75
CA PRO A 797 -40.04 88.98 26.90
C PRO A 797 -39.78 88.01 25.75
N PHE A 798 -39.98 86.72 25.99
CA PHE A 798 -40.00 85.70 24.95
C PHE A 798 -40.96 86.04 23.79
N ASP A 799 -40.53 85.73 22.57
CA ASP A 799 -41.27 85.93 21.32
C ASP A 799 -41.06 84.71 20.41
N SER A 800 -42.16 84.05 20.03
CA SER A 800 -42.16 82.89 19.16
C SER A 800 -41.68 83.16 17.72
N GLU A 801 -41.68 84.42 17.27
CA GLU A 801 -41.12 84.79 15.95
C GLU A 801 -39.60 85.05 16.01
N ASN A 802 -39.01 85.22 17.20
CA ASN A 802 -37.59 85.56 17.39
C ASN A 802 -36.89 84.54 18.29
N VAL A 803 -36.70 83.31 17.79
CA VAL A 803 -36.17 82.17 18.57
C VAL A 803 -34.74 81.75 18.22
N ASP A 804 -34.09 82.44 17.27
CA ASP A 804 -32.77 82.11 16.74
C ASP A 804 -31.61 82.76 17.53
N ILE A 805 -30.36 82.45 17.13
CA ILE A 805 -29.13 82.98 17.74
C ILE A 805 -29.05 84.52 17.74
N SER A 806 -29.88 85.21 16.94
CA SER A 806 -30.04 86.67 16.98
C SER A 806 -30.47 87.23 18.35
N MET A 807 -31.09 86.40 19.21
CA MET A 807 -31.49 86.78 20.57
C MET A 807 -30.49 86.39 21.67
N ALA A 808 -29.35 85.75 21.31
CA ALA A 808 -28.27 85.36 22.22
C ALA A 808 -27.38 86.56 22.60
N LYS A 809 -28.00 87.60 23.14
CA LYS A 809 -27.42 88.92 23.48
C LYS A 809 -28.13 89.53 24.67
N VAL A 810 -27.48 90.51 25.33
CA VAL A 810 -28.04 91.15 26.54
C VAL A 810 -28.98 92.31 26.19
N GLN A 811 -28.61 93.16 25.22
CA GLN A 811 -29.47 94.26 24.79
C GLN A 811 -30.50 93.78 23.76
N ASP A 812 -31.79 93.98 24.04
CA ASP A 812 -32.91 93.55 23.20
C ASP A 812 -32.87 92.05 22.84
N GLY A 813 -32.41 91.20 23.77
CA GLY A 813 -32.25 89.75 23.63
C GLY A 813 -32.58 89.04 24.94
N TYR A 814 -32.26 87.74 25.03
CA TYR A 814 -32.69 86.89 26.16
C TYR A 814 -31.63 86.63 27.24
N PHE A 815 -30.40 87.13 27.07
CA PHE A 815 -29.37 86.96 28.09
C PHE A 815 -29.44 88.05 29.17
N THR A 816 -28.95 87.72 30.35
CA THR A 816 -28.82 88.63 31.50
C THR A 816 -27.35 88.70 31.91
N ALA A 817 -26.74 89.89 31.84
CA ALA A 817 -25.39 90.07 32.36
C ALA A 817 -25.40 89.93 33.89
N LYS A 818 -24.57 89.04 34.43
CA LYS A 818 -24.39 88.81 35.87
C LYS A 818 -22.92 89.05 36.23
N PRO A 819 -22.61 89.84 37.28
CA PRO A 819 -21.23 90.06 37.69
C PRO A 819 -20.63 88.78 38.32
N PHE A 820 -19.34 88.85 38.58
CA PHE A 820 -18.57 87.86 39.31
C PHE A 820 -18.29 88.34 40.74
N ASP A 821 -18.22 87.41 41.67
CA ASP A 821 -17.96 87.67 43.09
C ASP A 821 -16.48 87.91 43.37
N ILE A 822 -16.20 88.89 44.23
CA ILE A 822 -14.84 89.24 44.69
C ILE A 822 -14.75 88.86 46.17
N THR A 823 -14.15 87.71 46.45
CA THR A 823 -13.87 87.25 47.80
C THR A 823 -12.56 87.87 48.28
N VAL A 824 -12.56 88.46 49.47
CA VAL A 824 -11.36 89.11 50.04
C VAL A 824 -10.95 88.39 51.33
N VAL A 825 -9.70 87.95 51.38
CA VAL A 825 -9.11 87.18 52.47
C VAL A 825 -8.04 88.04 53.16
N ASN A 826 -8.40 88.55 54.33
CA ASN A 826 -7.49 89.30 55.19
C ASN A 826 -6.56 88.35 55.94
N ALA A 827 -5.25 88.46 55.69
CA ALA A 827 -4.23 87.83 56.51
C ALA A 827 -4.01 88.61 57.82
N SER A 828 -3.30 88.00 58.78
CA SER A 828 -2.91 88.66 60.03
C SER A 828 -1.96 89.83 59.78
N GLY A 829 -2.26 91.00 60.35
CA GLY A 829 -1.42 92.20 60.28
C GLY A 829 -1.93 93.32 59.37
N GLY A 830 -3.15 93.20 58.86
CA GLY A 830 -3.81 94.27 58.13
C GLY A 830 -5.15 93.85 57.53
N ALA A 831 -5.71 94.74 56.73
CA ALA A 831 -6.90 94.52 55.93
C ALA A 831 -6.66 94.97 54.49
N VAL A 832 -7.24 94.25 53.55
CA VAL A 832 -7.44 94.68 52.17
C VAL A 832 -8.94 94.92 51.97
N GLU A 833 -9.30 96.02 51.34
CA GLU A 833 -10.66 96.30 50.87
C GLU A 833 -10.66 96.42 49.35
N ALA A 834 -11.67 95.87 48.69
CA ALA A 834 -11.88 96.04 47.25
C ALA A 834 -12.96 97.11 47.02
N ASP A 835 -12.77 97.96 46.01
CA ASP A 835 -13.70 99.06 45.68
C ASP A 835 -15.11 98.56 45.29
N LYS A 836 -15.22 97.27 44.96
CA LYS A 836 -16.45 96.53 44.66
C LYS A 836 -16.37 95.13 45.27
N SER A 837 -17.48 94.61 45.78
CA SER A 837 -17.63 93.19 46.16
C SER A 837 -18.04 92.29 44.99
N GLN A 838 -18.49 92.87 43.88
CA GLN A 838 -18.88 92.20 42.63
C GLN A 838 -18.53 93.09 41.44
N ALA A 839 -18.02 92.52 40.36
CA ALA A 839 -17.66 93.24 39.13
C ALA A 839 -17.95 92.42 37.87
N TYR A 840 -18.21 93.06 36.74
CA TYR A 840 -18.36 92.36 35.46
C TYR A 840 -17.00 92.04 34.83
N MET A 841 -16.91 90.99 34.02
CA MET A 841 -15.68 90.65 33.29
C MET A 841 -15.17 91.85 32.48
N GLY A 842 -13.91 92.23 32.67
CA GLY A 842 -13.29 93.39 32.04
C GLY A 842 -13.39 94.70 32.82
N ASP A 843 -14.19 94.78 33.89
CA ASP A 843 -14.14 95.91 34.83
C ASP A 843 -12.77 95.96 35.54
N THR A 844 -12.26 97.16 35.79
CA THR A 844 -11.14 97.35 36.72
C THR A 844 -11.65 97.33 38.15
N VAL A 845 -11.01 96.54 39.01
CA VAL A 845 -11.17 96.52 40.46
C VAL A 845 -9.94 97.17 41.08
N SER A 846 -10.16 98.03 42.08
CA SER A 846 -9.10 98.67 42.87
C SER A 846 -9.07 98.10 44.29
N LEU A 847 -7.87 98.02 44.88
CA LEU A 847 -7.63 97.49 46.21
C LEU A 847 -6.98 98.55 47.10
N ASP A 848 -7.55 98.78 48.27
CA ASP A 848 -6.98 99.62 49.32
C ASP A 848 -6.37 98.72 50.42
N PHE A 849 -5.11 98.93 50.76
CA PHE A 849 -4.38 98.13 51.77
C PHE A 849 -4.13 98.94 53.05
N THR A 850 -4.69 98.49 54.17
CA THR A 850 -4.45 99.05 55.51
C THR A 850 -3.60 98.08 56.33
N SER A 851 -2.47 98.52 56.86
CA SER A 851 -1.65 97.70 57.78
C SER A 851 -2.01 97.97 59.24
N ASP A 852 -1.91 96.95 60.10
CA ASP A 852 -2.02 97.11 61.55
C ASP A 852 -0.80 97.84 62.15
N ASP A 853 -0.88 98.28 63.42
CA ASP A 853 0.25 98.87 64.15
C ASP A 853 1.48 97.92 64.12
N ASN A 854 2.65 98.47 63.77
CA ASN A 854 3.90 97.74 63.54
C ASN A 854 3.89 96.72 62.37
N MET A 855 2.93 96.79 61.44
CA MET A 855 2.96 96.00 60.20
C MET A 855 3.16 96.91 58.98
N VAL A 856 3.65 96.32 57.90
CA VAL A 856 3.66 96.91 56.56
C VAL A 856 3.16 95.91 55.53
N PHE A 857 2.45 96.41 54.53
CA PHE A 857 2.09 95.63 53.35
C PHE A 857 3.33 95.07 52.64
N SER A 858 3.23 93.84 52.14
CA SER A 858 4.32 93.14 51.45
C SER A 858 3.99 92.89 49.98
N HIS A 859 2.89 92.16 49.72
CA HIS A 859 2.34 91.93 48.39
C HIS A 859 0.89 91.42 48.50
N TYR A 860 0.24 91.19 47.37
CA TYR A 860 -1.02 90.46 47.29
C TYR A 860 -0.98 89.43 46.17
N THR A 861 -1.98 88.55 46.14
CA THR A 861 -2.26 87.62 45.04
C THR A 861 -3.74 87.63 44.75
N VAL A 862 -4.12 87.71 43.47
CA VAL A 862 -5.48 87.46 43.00
C VAL A 862 -5.49 86.12 42.27
N THR A 863 -6.36 85.22 42.72
CA THR A 863 -6.60 83.93 42.07
C THR A 863 -8.03 83.84 41.61
N ASP A 864 -8.28 83.25 40.45
CA ASP A 864 -9.63 82.83 40.08
C ASP A 864 -10.07 81.61 40.91
N LYS A 865 -11.36 81.27 40.87
CA LYS A 865 -11.92 80.12 41.60
C LYS A 865 -11.32 78.75 41.25
N ASN A 866 -10.56 78.64 40.16
CA ASN A 866 -9.87 77.43 39.73
C ASN A 866 -8.38 77.43 40.17
N GLY A 867 -7.93 78.47 40.89
CA GLY A 867 -6.54 78.65 41.33
C GLY A 867 -5.63 79.34 40.31
N GLY A 868 -6.16 79.81 39.17
CA GLY A 868 -5.39 80.53 38.15
C GLY A 868 -4.94 81.91 38.66
N LYS A 869 -3.66 82.25 38.47
CA LYS A 869 -3.07 83.56 38.83
C LYS A 869 -3.62 84.64 37.90
N VAL A 870 -4.40 85.57 38.43
CA VAL A 870 -4.94 86.72 37.69
C VAL A 870 -3.86 87.81 37.57
N THR A 871 -3.74 88.42 36.39
CA THR A 871 -2.78 89.51 36.16
C THR A 871 -3.18 90.76 36.94
N VAL A 872 -2.28 91.20 37.82
CA VAL A 872 -2.39 92.42 38.64
C VAL A 872 -1.54 93.55 38.05
N ASN A 873 -1.90 94.80 38.31
CA ASN A 873 -1.18 96.00 37.85
C ASN A 873 -1.24 97.09 38.93
N GLY A 874 -0.16 97.27 39.68
CA GLY A 874 -0.17 98.04 40.92
C GLY A 874 -1.23 97.50 41.88
N ASP A 875 -2.00 98.39 42.50
CA ASP A 875 -3.10 98.07 43.41
C ASP A 875 -4.43 97.81 42.68
N THR A 876 -4.38 97.37 41.41
CA THR A 876 -5.57 97.10 40.58
C THR A 876 -5.48 95.78 39.84
N PHE A 877 -6.63 95.22 39.45
CA PHE A 877 -6.71 94.10 38.51
C PHE A 877 -7.93 94.24 37.59
N THR A 878 -7.89 93.57 36.44
CA THR A 878 -9.05 93.46 35.54
C THR A 878 -9.81 92.19 35.88
N MET A 879 -11.13 92.29 36.11
CA MET A 879 -11.96 91.15 36.49
C MET A 879 -11.98 90.08 35.38
N PRO A 880 -11.60 88.82 35.66
CA PRO A 880 -11.60 87.74 34.68
C PRO A 880 -13.02 87.23 34.39
N ALA A 881 -13.15 86.21 33.55
CA ALA A 881 -14.41 85.46 33.33
C ALA A 881 -14.70 84.46 34.46
N SER A 882 -14.39 84.82 35.70
CA SER A 882 -14.48 83.96 36.88
C SER A 882 -14.65 84.78 38.16
N ASP A 883 -15.27 84.18 39.17
CA ASP A 883 -15.26 84.67 40.54
C ASP A 883 -13.82 84.58 41.09
N VAL A 884 -13.38 85.54 41.90
CA VAL A 884 -11.96 85.67 42.34
C VAL A 884 -11.78 85.71 43.85
N THR A 885 -10.60 85.31 44.31
CA THR A 885 -10.12 85.47 45.68
C THR A 885 -8.88 86.37 45.71
N VAL A 886 -8.97 87.47 46.45
CA VAL A 886 -7.89 88.41 46.75
C VAL A 886 -7.31 88.06 48.11
N THR A 887 -6.01 87.77 48.18
CA THR A 887 -5.29 87.52 49.45
C THR A 887 -4.13 88.50 49.57
N ALA A 888 -4.10 89.31 50.63
CA ALA A 888 -2.98 90.21 50.93
C ALA A 888 -2.03 89.62 51.97
N VAL A 889 -0.75 89.99 51.91
CA VAL A 889 0.30 89.56 52.85
C VAL A 889 0.93 90.79 53.49
N PHE A 890 0.97 90.81 54.82
CA PHE A 890 1.58 91.84 55.66
C PHE A 890 2.75 91.24 56.44
N ARG A 891 3.75 92.07 56.77
CA ARG A 891 4.98 91.69 57.50
C ARG A 891 5.30 92.71 58.59
N GLU A 892 6.02 92.31 59.64
CA GLU A 892 6.38 93.22 60.73
C GLU A 892 7.30 94.36 60.26
N GLN A 893 7.10 95.54 60.83
CA GLN A 893 7.81 96.77 60.50
C GLN A 893 9.18 96.81 61.18
N GLY A 894 10.17 96.16 60.57
CA GLY A 894 11.54 96.10 61.07
C GLY A 894 12.19 97.48 61.23
N ILE A 895 12.59 97.81 62.45
CA ILE A 895 13.57 98.89 62.70
C ILE A 895 14.95 98.30 62.38
N TYR A 896 15.49 98.64 61.21
CA TYR A 896 16.83 98.23 60.79
C TYR A 896 17.92 98.99 61.57
N ASP A 897 18.27 98.48 62.75
CA ASP A 897 19.43 98.96 63.52
C ASP A 897 20.70 98.25 63.00
N ILE A 898 21.39 98.92 62.07
CA ILE A 898 22.53 98.34 61.31
C ILE A 898 23.74 98.20 62.24
N ASN A 899 23.89 97.01 62.83
CA ASN A 899 25.07 96.62 63.61
C ASN A 899 26.05 95.81 62.73
N GLU A 900 27.34 95.79 63.08
CA GLU A 900 28.45 95.39 62.18
C GLU A 900 28.51 93.89 61.77
N ASP A 901 27.62 93.03 62.29
CA ASP A 901 27.70 91.57 62.20
C ASP A 901 26.54 90.91 61.41
N GLY A 902 26.60 90.97 60.06
CA GLY A 902 25.92 90.01 59.16
C GLY A 902 24.41 90.18 58.91
N ILE A 903 23.94 89.66 57.76
CA ILE A 903 22.51 89.54 57.42
C ILE A 903 22.03 88.15 57.86
N GLU A 904 21.06 88.08 58.79
CA GLU A 904 20.63 86.80 59.38
C GLU A 904 19.58 86.01 58.57
N ASP A 905 18.89 86.61 57.59
CA ASP A 905 17.94 85.88 56.73
C ASP A 905 18.17 86.14 55.24
N ILE A 906 18.34 85.06 54.48
CA ILE A 906 18.65 85.07 53.04
C ILE A 906 17.39 85.05 52.16
N ASN A 907 16.22 84.72 52.73
CA ASN A 907 14.97 84.53 51.99
C ASN A 907 14.44 85.85 51.41
N ASP A 908 14.59 86.97 52.13
CA ASP A 908 14.14 88.30 51.68
C ASP A 908 14.90 88.81 50.45
N ILE A 909 16.20 88.48 50.32
CA ILE A 909 17.03 88.95 49.19
C ILE A 909 16.61 88.28 47.87
N ALA A 910 16.26 86.99 47.92
CA ALA A 910 15.81 86.26 46.74
C ALA A 910 14.49 86.83 46.18
N PHE A 911 13.59 87.32 47.04
CA PHE A 911 12.29 87.84 46.64
C PHE A 911 12.39 89.20 45.93
N ILE A 912 13.27 90.09 46.37
CA ILE A 912 13.47 91.44 45.78
C ILE A 912 13.84 91.36 44.29
N ILE A 913 14.64 90.37 43.90
CA ILE A 913 15.02 90.15 42.48
C ILE A 913 13.77 89.73 41.67
N SER A 914 12.93 88.84 42.21
CA SER A 914 11.72 88.37 41.52
C SER A 914 10.63 89.44 41.31
N ALA A 915 10.57 90.45 42.18
CA ALA A 915 9.60 91.55 42.07
C ALA A 915 10.00 92.64 41.06
N SER A 916 11.23 92.62 40.55
CA SER A 916 11.82 93.70 39.75
C SER A 916 12.07 93.33 38.28
N VAL A 917 11.90 92.05 37.91
CA VAL A 917 11.99 91.55 36.53
C VAL A 917 10.80 90.63 36.26
N GLY A 918 10.01 90.94 35.23
CA GLY A 918 8.80 90.17 34.90
C GLY A 918 9.11 88.71 34.50
N ASP A 919 8.50 87.78 35.24
CA ASP A 919 8.39 86.32 35.03
C ASP A 919 9.48 85.67 34.14
N VAL A 920 10.54 85.17 34.79
CA VAL A 920 11.42 84.11 34.25
C VAL A 920 11.42 82.95 35.24
N GLU A 921 10.81 81.82 34.86
CA GLU A 921 10.87 80.60 35.68
C GLU A 921 12.32 80.07 35.76
N MET A 922 12.85 79.94 36.98
CA MET A 922 14.09 79.22 37.22
C MET A 922 13.80 77.71 37.21
N THR A 923 14.49 76.98 36.33
CA THR A 923 14.36 75.52 36.26
C THR A 923 14.98 74.86 37.49
N ALA A 924 14.47 73.69 37.90
CA ALA A 924 14.94 72.95 39.09
C ALA A 924 16.47 72.70 39.12
N SER A 925 17.12 72.65 37.96
CA SER A 925 18.59 72.57 37.79
C SER A 925 19.35 73.74 38.45
N GLN A 926 18.74 74.93 38.49
CA GLN A 926 19.34 76.13 39.08
C GLN A 926 19.13 76.18 40.61
N GLN A 927 18.03 75.63 41.10
CA GLN A 927 17.72 75.56 42.54
C GLN A 927 18.64 74.55 43.25
N ALA A 928 19.00 73.45 42.57
CA ALA A 928 19.90 72.41 43.06
C ALA A 928 21.40 72.79 43.14
N LYS A 929 21.74 74.09 43.15
CA LYS A 929 23.10 74.61 43.40
C LYS A 929 23.26 75.40 44.70
N ALA A 930 22.20 75.50 45.50
CA ALA A 930 22.19 76.17 46.80
C ALA A 930 22.45 75.22 48.00
N ASP A 931 23.06 74.05 47.77
CA ASP A 931 23.49 73.17 48.86
C ASP A 931 24.67 73.81 49.62
N LEU A 932 24.42 74.17 50.88
CA LEU A 932 25.38 74.86 51.74
C LEU A 932 26.53 73.92 52.18
N ASN A 933 27.76 74.33 51.93
CA ASN A 933 28.88 73.85 52.74
C ASN A 933 28.80 74.47 54.15
N GLY A 934 29.22 73.70 55.16
CA GLY A 934 28.86 73.89 56.57
C GLY A 934 29.49 75.06 57.32
N ASP A 935 29.89 76.14 56.64
CA ASP A 935 30.49 77.35 57.21
C ASP A 935 29.80 78.67 56.76
N GLY A 936 28.78 78.61 55.91
CA GLY A 936 27.72 79.63 55.86
C GLY A 936 28.08 80.98 55.23
N VAL A 937 29.07 81.05 54.33
CA VAL A 937 29.43 82.26 53.57
C VAL A 937 29.31 82.00 52.06
N ILE A 938 28.66 82.92 51.35
CA ILE A 938 28.65 82.95 49.88
C ILE A 938 29.74 83.92 49.42
N ASP A 939 30.72 83.41 48.69
CA ASP A 939 31.86 84.19 48.19
C ASP A 939 31.67 84.54 46.71
N GLY A 940 31.75 85.82 46.34
CA GLY A 940 31.83 86.26 44.93
C GLY A 940 30.70 87.12 44.34
N PHE A 941 30.43 88.30 44.91
CA PHE A 941 29.95 89.47 44.14
C PHE A 941 30.71 90.73 44.61
N ASP A 942 31.13 91.58 43.67
CA ASP A 942 31.83 92.84 43.98
C ASP A 942 30.82 93.98 44.20
N ALA A 943 31.07 94.83 45.19
CA ALA A 943 30.15 95.88 45.65
C ALA A 943 29.88 96.97 44.59
N ALA A 944 30.68 97.03 43.53
CA ALA A 944 30.51 97.97 42.42
C ALA A 944 29.36 97.62 41.45
N GLU A 945 28.78 96.42 41.53
CA GLU A 945 27.77 95.96 40.57
C GLU A 945 26.32 96.01 41.12
N LEU A 946 26.12 95.95 42.44
CA LEU A 946 24.81 96.21 43.08
C LEU A 946 24.34 97.66 42.92
N ASP A 947 25.26 98.62 43.02
CA ASP A 947 25.00 100.08 43.04
C ASP A 947 24.49 100.64 41.69
N ARG A 948 24.25 99.77 40.70
CA ARG A 948 23.64 100.08 39.40
C ARG A 948 22.21 99.57 39.22
N ILE A 949 21.70 98.76 40.15
CA ILE A 949 20.35 98.20 40.07
C ILE A 949 19.35 99.03 40.89
N LEU A 950 19.79 99.66 41.99
CA LEU A 950 18.97 100.58 42.78
C LEU A 950 19.11 102.05 42.31
N PHE A 951 18.48 102.43 41.18
CA PHE A 951 17.95 103.80 40.96
C PHE A 951 17.14 103.93 39.65
N ALA A 952 15.88 103.48 39.64
CA ALA A 952 14.92 103.82 38.58
C ALA A 952 13.45 103.62 39.00
N ASN A 953 12.87 104.58 39.72
CA ASN A 953 11.52 105.14 39.49
C ASN A 953 11.08 106.00 40.69
N ASP A 954 11.04 107.32 40.50
CA ASP A 954 10.41 108.26 41.43
C ASP A 954 9.83 109.45 40.65
N CYS A 955 8.61 109.86 41.01
CA CYS A 955 7.78 111.01 40.58
C CYS A 955 7.87 111.63 39.15
N GLU A 956 6.71 111.59 38.47
CA GLU A 956 5.98 112.69 37.75
C GLU A 956 6.69 113.81 36.94
N ALA A 957 6.28 113.90 35.66
CA ALA A 957 5.85 115.10 34.91
C ALA A 957 6.68 116.42 34.89
N GLY A 958 7.13 116.82 33.68
CA GLY A 958 7.49 118.22 33.36
C GLY A 958 8.05 118.42 31.94
N ASP A 959 7.63 119.49 31.25
CA ASP A 959 8.25 119.96 29.99
C ASP A 959 9.63 120.60 30.22
N VAL A 960 10.55 120.50 29.24
CA VAL A 960 11.14 121.64 28.46
C VAL A 960 12.43 121.23 27.69
N ASP A 961 12.45 121.61 26.40
CA ASP A 961 13.54 121.76 25.41
C ASP A 961 14.85 120.93 25.42
N MET A 962 15.05 120.27 24.27
CA MET A 962 16.22 120.26 23.37
C MET A 962 17.60 120.76 23.86
N ASP A 963 18.64 119.94 23.66
CA ASP A 963 19.68 120.21 22.65
C ASP A 963 20.61 118.99 22.42
N GLY A 964 21.03 118.73 21.16
CA GLY A 964 22.18 117.85 20.83
C GLY A 964 21.89 116.56 20.04
N ASP A 965 22.03 116.61 18.72
CA ASP A 965 21.95 115.44 17.81
C ASP A 965 23.11 114.43 17.96
N ILE A 966 22.83 113.16 17.65
CA ILE A 966 23.76 112.24 16.94
C ILE A 966 22.94 111.20 16.17
N ASP A 967 23.32 110.92 14.91
CA ASP A 967 22.61 110.02 13.99
C ASP A 967 22.59 108.54 14.44
N LEU A 968 21.48 107.85 14.13
CA LEU A 968 21.45 106.40 13.89
C LEU A 968 20.49 106.08 12.73
N VAL A 969 21.01 105.42 11.69
CA VAL A 969 20.29 104.98 10.49
C VAL A 969 20.66 103.51 10.20
N ASP A 970 19.75 102.80 9.52
CA ASP A 970 19.69 101.35 9.35
C ASP A 970 20.92 100.56 8.83
N TYR A 971 20.88 99.25 9.11
CA TYR A 971 21.24 98.10 8.24
C TYR A 971 22.60 97.33 8.38
N ALA A 972 22.50 96.13 9.01
CA ALA A 972 23.00 94.81 8.55
C ALA A 972 24.46 94.26 8.75
N ILE A 973 24.53 92.91 8.83
CA ILE A 973 25.66 91.94 8.53
C ILE A 973 26.72 91.55 9.62
N VAL A 974 26.44 90.45 10.32
CA VAL A 974 27.17 89.14 10.44
C VAL A 974 28.74 89.02 10.35
N LYS A 975 29.34 88.39 11.41
CA LYS A 975 30.61 87.60 11.55
C LYS A 975 32.02 88.22 11.36
N ALA A 976 32.95 87.86 12.28
CA ALA A 976 34.35 87.46 11.99
C ALA A 976 35.02 86.66 13.16
N HIS A 977 36.16 86.00 12.90
CA HIS A 977 36.99 85.24 13.86
C HIS A 977 38.28 85.98 14.28
N ILE A 978 38.83 85.62 15.45
CA ILE A 978 40.26 85.62 15.81
C ILE A 978 40.46 84.33 16.65
N SER A 979 41.23 83.28 16.35
CA SER A 979 42.45 82.97 15.56
C SER A 979 43.71 82.78 16.43
N GLY A 980 44.45 81.69 16.16
CA GLY A 980 45.65 81.26 16.90
C GLY A 980 46.25 80.01 16.27
N VAL A 981 47.47 80.13 15.75
CA VAL A 981 48.23 79.16 14.92
C VAL A 981 49.67 79.19 15.52
N ASP A 982 50.51 78.15 15.58
CA ASP A 982 50.92 77.18 14.55
C ASP A 982 51.71 75.97 15.14
N SER A 983 52.21 75.11 14.25
CA SER A 983 53.38 74.20 14.36
C SER A 983 53.18 72.78 14.94
N ASP A 984 54.17 71.92 14.67
CA ASP A 984 53.96 70.57 14.13
C ASP A 984 54.93 69.51 14.75
N GLU A 985 54.74 68.25 14.36
CA GLU A 985 55.71 67.13 14.34
C GLU A 985 55.99 66.26 15.61
N ASN A 986 56.09 64.95 15.35
CA ASN A 986 56.78 63.86 16.09
C ASN A 986 56.07 62.99 17.18
N HIS A 987 55.78 61.76 16.75
CA HIS A 987 55.70 60.47 17.47
C HIS A 987 57.03 60.08 18.20
N PRO A 988 57.13 58.97 19.01
CA PRO A 988 56.10 58.01 19.45
C PRO A 988 56.15 57.58 20.96
N ALA A 989 55.25 56.66 21.33
CA ALA A 989 55.45 55.50 22.24
C ALA A 989 55.41 55.62 23.79
N ASN A 990 54.32 55.04 24.34
CA ASN A 990 54.29 53.90 25.30
C ASN A 990 54.18 54.08 26.83
N LEU A 991 53.04 53.54 27.33
CA LEU A 991 52.83 52.66 28.51
C LEU A 991 52.95 53.31 29.91
N LEU A 992 51.97 53.17 30.82
CA LEU A 992 51.23 51.94 31.18
C LEU A 992 49.75 52.13 31.61
N ASP A 993 48.89 51.26 31.04
CA ASP A 993 47.77 50.49 31.67
C ASP A 993 46.40 51.13 32.04
N LYS A 994 45.35 50.32 31.80
CA LYS A 994 43.93 50.36 32.27
C LYS A 994 42.97 51.53 31.98
N SER A 995 42.57 51.60 30.71
CA SER A 995 41.19 51.34 30.22
C SER A 995 39.96 51.79 31.04
N TYR A 996 39.12 52.62 30.42
CA TYR A 996 37.67 52.72 30.68
C TYR A 996 36.92 52.92 29.36
N LEU A 997 35.64 52.52 29.34
CA LEU A 997 34.61 52.80 28.33
C LEU A 997 34.84 52.33 26.88
N THR A 998 33.93 51.49 26.39
CA THR A 998 33.50 51.45 25.00
C THR A 998 31.98 51.39 24.95
N ALA A 999 31.36 52.39 24.33
CA ALA A 999 29.99 52.35 23.86
C ALA A 999 29.96 53.13 22.54
N GLU A 1000 29.88 52.42 21.42
CA GLU A 1000 29.64 53.02 20.10
C GLU A 1000 29.15 51.95 19.11
N TYR A 1001 28.47 52.39 18.05
CA TYR A 1001 27.82 51.56 17.03
C TYR A 1001 28.11 52.22 15.67
N ASP A 1002 28.78 51.53 14.74
CA ASP A 1002 29.60 52.22 13.73
C ASP A 1002 29.31 51.91 12.25
N SER A 1003 29.24 52.98 11.45
CA SER A 1003 29.53 53.11 9.99
C SER A 1003 28.68 52.43 8.88
N ILE A 1004 27.85 53.23 8.22
CA ILE A 1004 28.02 53.77 6.83
C ILE A 1004 28.38 52.80 5.66
N LYS A 1005 27.58 52.81 4.56
CA LYS A 1005 28.05 53.13 3.18
C LYS A 1005 26.97 53.28 2.08
N ASP A 1006 27.24 54.21 1.13
CA ASP A 1006 26.85 54.29 -0.31
C ASP A 1006 25.34 54.16 -0.73
N SER A 1007 24.80 54.85 -1.76
CA SER A 1007 25.30 55.95 -2.62
C SER A 1007 24.18 56.60 -3.49
N TYR A 1008 24.21 57.93 -3.63
CA TYR A 1008 23.81 58.76 -4.79
C TYR A 1008 22.38 58.78 -5.40
N ASP A 1009 21.85 60.01 -5.48
CA ASP A 1009 21.37 60.75 -6.68
C ASP A 1009 19.88 61.19 -6.84
N ASN A 1010 19.72 62.52 -6.97
CA ASN A 1010 18.69 63.32 -7.66
C ASN A 1010 17.17 63.15 -7.36
N GLY A 1011 16.53 64.20 -6.80
CA GLY A 1011 15.06 64.26 -6.69
C GLY A 1011 14.44 65.49 -6.00
N VAL A 1012 14.91 66.72 -6.25
CA VAL A 1012 14.33 67.95 -5.63
C VAL A 1012 12.96 68.31 -6.22
N ILE A 1013 11.95 68.58 -5.38
CA ILE A 1013 11.00 69.72 -5.50
C ILE A 1013 10.11 69.86 -4.24
N ILE A 1014 9.72 71.11 -3.95
CA ILE A 1014 8.92 71.59 -2.80
C ILE A 1014 7.50 71.89 -3.34
N THR A 1015 6.35 71.60 -2.71
CA THR A 1015 5.64 72.33 -1.62
C THR A 1015 4.27 71.62 -1.38
N PRO A 1016 3.52 71.85 -0.27
CA PRO A 1016 2.25 71.15 0.01
C PRO A 1016 0.99 71.89 -0.49
N ILE A 1017 -0.11 71.16 -0.73
CA ILE A 1017 -1.47 71.70 -0.92
C ILE A 1017 -2.51 70.84 -0.18
N TYR A 1018 -3.58 71.49 0.29
CA TYR A 1018 -4.68 71.02 1.14
C TYR A 1018 -5.78 70.16 0.45
N TYR A 1019 -6.57 69.50 1.31
CA TYR A 1019 -8.03 69.28 1.23
C TYR A 1019 -8.66 68.20 0.29
N ASN A 1020 -9.19 67.16 0.97
CA ASN A 1020 -10.63 66.81 1.06
C ASN A 1020 -11.18 65.55 0.33
N ALA A 1021 -12.28 65.06 0.91
CA ALA A 1021 -13.30 64.14 0.40
C ALA A 1021 -12.97 62.63 0.30
N ASP A 1022 -13.65 61.87 1.16
CA ASP A 1022 -14.31 60.56 0.97
C ASP A 1022 -13.98 59.70 -0.27
N ILE A 1023 -13.81 58.38 -0.04
CA ILE A 1023 -14.82 57.37 -0.43
C ILE A 1023 -14.42 55.94 0.00
N ASN A 1024 -15.41 55.17 0.48
CA ASN A 1024 -15.38 53.71 0.67
C ASN A 1024 -14.69 52.93 -0.48
N LYS A 1025 -13.80 51.97 -0.15
CA LYS A 1025 -13.70 50.66 -0.84
C LYS A 1025 -12.66 49.70 -0.21
N ASP A 1026 -13.11 48.85 0.70
CA ASP A 1026 -12.46 47.56 0.94
C ASP A 1026 -12.79 46.60 -0.19
N LYS A 1027 -11.82 46.32 -1.07
CA LYS A 1027 -11.79 45.14 -1.96
C LYS A 1027 -10.37 44.82 -2.42
N ALA A 1028 -9.63 44.09 -1.58
CA ALA A 1028 -8.54 43.22 -2.00
C ALA A 1028 -8.50 42.02 -1.05
N VAL A 1029 -8.83 40.83 -1.58
CA VAL A 1029 -8.57 39.53 -0.95
C VAL A 1029 -7.65 38.77 -1.90
N ASP A 1030 -6.81 37.91 -1.33
CA ASP A 1030 -5.69 37.24 -2.01
C ASP A 1030 -6.07 36.43 -3.25
N ALA A 1031 -5.10 36.31 -4.17
CA ALA A 1031 -5.22 35.49 -5.38
C ALA A 1031 -3.86 35.00 -5.90
N PHE A 1032 -3.27 34.00 -5.22
CA PHE A 1032 -2.37 32.99 -5.78
C PHE A 1032 -2.61 31.71 -4.96
N ASP A 1033 -3.11 30.60 -5.49
CA ASP A 1033 -2.63 29.96 -6.72
C ASP A 1033 -3.73 29.28 -7.57
N LEU A 1034 -3.36 28.69 -8.71
CA LEU A 1034 -4.29 28.00 -9.63
C LEU A 1034 -4.35 26.48 -9.41
N PHE A 1035 -5.52 25.86 -9.61
CA PHE A 1035 -5.75 24.89 -10.71
C PHE A 1035 -7.22 24.40 -10.84
N ASP A 1036 -7.92 24.95 -11.85
CA ASP A 1036 -8.95 24.38 -12.78
C ASP A 1036 -10.08 23.39 -12.36
N LEU A 1037 -11.05 23.25 -13.28
CA LEU A 1037 -12.06 22.19 -13.48
C LEU A 1037 -13.45 22.22 -12.79
N ASP A 1038 -14.32 23.04 -13.40
CA ASP A 1038 -15.68 22.71 -13.90
C ASP A 1038 -16.90 22.39 -12.98
N LYS A 1039 -17.79 23.39 -12.89
CA LYS A 1039 -19.27 23.32 -13.07
C LYS A 1039 -20.08 22.11 -12.48
N ARG A 1040 -20.88 22.35 -11.42
CA ARG A 1040 -22.36 22.57 -11.50
C ARG A 1040 -23.12 22.63 -10.16
N ILE A 1041 -23.71 23.81 -9.91
CA ILE A 1041 -25.14 24.05 -9.60
C ILE A 1041 -26.00 22.82 -9.18
N ASN A 1042 -26.35 22.70 -7.88
CA ASN A 1042 -27.75 22.78 -7.38
C ASN A 1042 -27.88 22.55 -5.84
N GLY A 1043 -28.11 23.64 -5.09
CA GLY A 1043 -29.42 23.96 -4.50
C GLY A 1043 -30.09 23.06 -3.44
N LEU A 1044 -30.41 23.72 -2.31
CA LEU A 1044 -31.50 23.46 -1.34
C LEU A 1044 -31.26 22.31 -0.32
N ALA A 1045 -31.78 22.42 0.91
CA ALA A 1045 -32.71 23.43 1.45
C ALA A 1045 -32.06 24.39 2.46
#